data_AF-A0A6N6SFY5-F1
#
_entry.id   AF-A0A6N6SFY5-F1
#
_cell.length_a   1.000
_cell.length_b   1.000
_cell.length_c   1.000
_cell.angle_alpha   90.00
_cell.angle_beta   90.00
_cell.angle_gamma   90.00
#
_symmetry.space_group_name_H-M   'P 1'
#
loop_
_entity.id
_entity.type
_entity.pdbx_description
1 polymer ?
#
loop_
_entity_poly.entity_id
_entity_poly.type
_entity_poly.pdbx_seq_one_letter_code
_entity_poly.pdbx_strand_id
1 'polypeptide(L)'
;MRPLAKASGTKMADRHEQKAARRRSHKRNPVFLDPLHRRARLIRIAASLSGLLLLVWLSTVAIGIYYIDILPENEKVALIRTGASDTDGVAARAPAPAPEACSGEPIDSAAALPQDGSMTRSAYLRVWPDWSLETLTGHCSGLDTILAEWIEIDPGSQTATWLSEAGSDAALQDLKRASPTLGLELVALLPLPPAEPGDASVLDSPASRARIVSALSSKIGTGVYAGLCLYPRQAGPEHLPGLRALLREMTAALPSGVRSCLVTDAEGALWRDGRLVQAVDSVVLRAFREPRSDTRPGPLAPQAWFETLLEDAAAATGPEKLRVALGSFAVMWSGSAAEPTEIAFAEAMRLVARNDAVIGLDAASLNTRSRFVAEDGRAAELWFLDAASLHNQLKSLADRGVAGTVLWTVGLEDPGAWTLVARGAGPQIAAALETVSFPDYVGYEGTGPFRRVAQTAVTGERRFFRDPGTGLINGLVYDRVPRPVTVERYGHAPGKVIALTFDDGPDPDFTGAILDMLEANGVTATFFVIGSNVVQYPGIVRRMVAEGHEVGSHTFFHPEDDALGPERAQLELNALQRLLASVTGRTTYLFRMPYGRSEGPLTAEEAAQQLLVEHEGHLVAGADIVPRDWEGMSPTEIADYVLAQAEGDQGQVVVLHDAGGDRSATVAAVSMMIDRLRAEGYGFVPLSGFLGLSRDEVMPLATDRFTPFDLASFVVIAALGRFLVWIFWAGVAYGVARSLFVLALALLRRRHPGHPGEPPGSVTIAIPAYNEELVIVDAIAAALASDYPGIRVIVVDDGSTDGTAAAVERAFADEPRVRLIRQENGGKCSALNAAYAEVRTEVVVAVDADTILDRDAVKLLMGHFADPRIGAVAGNVRVGNRRGLLARLQALEYITAQNIDRRAAERLNAMLVVPGAIGAWRAEAVRKVGLYSADTITEDADLTVAIQRAGYRVVFEERAFSVTDAPETLPTFMRQRLRWSFGMMQTAWKHRRAAKTARGVGWFSIPDLWVTGILFGLLAPVADAVFLGALVREGLNLAQGLPVLADELSISIIAGWAVLPLIDVIVVFTAFGYERREQLSLALLIPFQRLLYRPLLYVTVYRAVGRALAGRIAGWGKLIRFTRVQGPAR
;
A
#
# COMPACT_ATOMS: atom_id res chain seq x y z
N MET A 1 -81.01 50.51 -39.42
CA MET A 1 -80.69 50.28 -40.85
C MET A 1 -79.18 50.09 -40.99
N ARG A 2 -78.74 48.98 -41.61
CA ARG A 2 -77.38 48.83 -42.21
C ARG A 2 -77.33 49.66 -43.52
N PRO A 3 -76.17 50.12 -44.05
CA PRO A 3 -75.08 49.28 -44.63
C PRO A 3 -73.63 49.78 -44.32
N LEU A 4 -72.57 48.97 -44.22
CA LEU A 4 -71.76 48.19 -45.20
C LEU A 4 -70.99 49.02 -46.28
N ALA A 5 -69.65 49.05 -46.22
CA ALA A 5 -68.74 48.70 -47.34
C ALA A 5 -67.22 48.81 -47.01
N LYS A 6 -66.53 47.66 -47.16
CA LYS A 6 -65.15 47.36 -47.65
C LYS A 6 -63.99 48.37 -47.51
N ALA A 7 -62.93 47.93 -46.81
CA ALA A 7 -61.54 47.97 -47.29
C ALA A 7 -60.63 47.03 -46.45
N SER A 8 -60.66 45.72 -46.74
CA SER A 8 -59.68 44.73 -46.24
C SER A 8 -58.85 44.23 -47.43
N GLY A 9 -57.57 44.61 -47.48
CA GLY A 9 -56.66 44.10 -48.52
C GLY A 9 -55.19 44.44 -48.30
N THR A 10 -54.87 45.60 -47.73
CA THR A 10 -53.49 46.11 -47.71
C THR A 10 -52.78 46.02 -46.35
N LYS A 11 -53.45 45.63 -45.26
CA LYS A 11 -52.84 45.58 -43.91
C LYS A 11 -52.34 44.21 -43.44
N MET A 12 -52.65 43.12 -44.15
CA MET A 12 -52.18 41.76 -43.80
C MET A 12 -50.90 41.35 -44.52
N ALA A 13 -50.66 41.81 -45.75
CA ALA A 13 -49.41 41.56 -46.48
C ALA A 13 -48.22 42.27 -45.80
N ASP A 14 -48.41 43.54 -45.42
CA ASP A 14 -47.38 44.38 -44.76
C ASP A 14 -46.98 43.87 -43.37
N ARG A 15 -47.92 43.27 -42.62
CA ARG A 15 -47.62 42.64 -41.31
C ARG A 15 -46.90 41.30 -41.44
N HIS A 16 -47.11 40.57 -42.54
CA HIS A 16 -46.38 39.33 -42.81
C HIS A 16 -44.97 39.62 -43.36
N GLU A 17 -44.80 40.64 -44.21
CA GLU A 17 -43.49 41.12 -44.66
C GLU A 17 -42.70 41.78 -43.53
N GLN A 18 -43.31 42.56 -42.64
CA GLN A 18 -42.61 43.11 -41.48
C GLN A 18 -42.26 42.06 -40.41
N LYS A 19 -43.05 40.97 -40.27
CA LYS A 19 -42.66 39.82 -39.42
C LYS A 19 -41.55 38.97 -40.08
N ALA A 20 -41.54 38.85 -41.41
CA ALA A 20 -40.47 38.19 -42.15
C ALA A 20 -39.17 39.03 -42.17
N ALA A 21 -39.27 40.36 -42.27
CA ALA A 21 -38.16 41.30 -42.21
C ALA A 21 -37.59 41.42 -40.78
N ARG A 22 -38.44 41.46 -39.73
CA ARG A 22 -37.98 41.38 -38.33
C ARG A 22 -37.33 40.04 -37.98
N ARG A 23 -37.71 38.94 -38.65
CA ARG A 23 -37.01 37.64 -38.53
C ARG A 23 -35.68 37.59 -39.30
N ARG A 24 -35.48 38.45 -40.30
CA ARG A 24 -34.24 38.55 -41.09
C ARG A 24 -33.17 39.47 -40.48
N SER A 25 -33.49 40.31 -39.47
CA SER A 25 -32.53 41.26 -38.87
C SER A 25 -32.06 40.95 -37.44
N HIS A 26 -32.42 39.79 -36.86
CA HIS A 26 -31.72 39.33 -35.66
C HIS A 26 -30.33 38.81 -36.08
N LYS A 27 -29.28 39.59 -35.83
CA LYS A 27 -27.92 39.05 -35.74
C LYS A 27 -27.98 37.85 -34.81
N ARG A 28 -27.93 36.63 -35.35
CA ARG A 28 -27.95 35.42 -34.52
C ARG A 28 -26.66 35.42 -33.72
N ASN A 29 -26.81 35.46 -32.41
CA ASN A 29 -25.67 35.34 -31.50
C ASN A 29 -25.12 33.91 -31.60
N PRO A 30 -23.78 33.74 -31.63
CA PRO A 30 -23.15 32.43 -31.59
C PRO A 30 -23.68 31.57 -30.43
N VAL A 31 -23.70 30.26 -30.65
CA VAL A 31 -24.18 29.29 -29.65
C VAL A 31 -23.37 29.43 -28.36
N PHE A 32 -24.07 29.44 -27.23
CA PHE A 32 -23.55 29.73 -25.89
C PHE A 32 -23.07 31.16 -25.63
N LEU A 33 -23.17 32.15 -26.53
CA LEU A 33 -22.82 33.53 -26.17
C LEU A 33 -23.77 34.10 -25.09
N ASP A 34 -23.21 34.64 -24.01
CA ASP A 34 -23.92 35.50 -23.04
C ASP A 34 -23.23 36.88 -23.02
N PRO A 35 -23.73 37.85 -23.80
CA PRO A 35 -23.08 39.16 -23.90
C PRO A 35 -23.09 39.94 -22.58
N LEU A 36 -24.05 39.66 -21.69
CA LEU A 36 -24.20 40.31 -20.39
C LEU A 36 -23.43 39.59 -19.27
N HIS A 37 -22.75 38.48 -19.57
CA HIS A 37 -21.97 37.69 -18.61
C HIS A 37 -22.75 37.27 -17.35
N ARG A 38 -24.09 37.16 -17.44
CA ARG A 38 -24.95 36.82 -16.30
C ARG A 38 -24.69 35.39 -15.81
N ARG A 39 -24.56 34.44 -16.73
CA ARG A 39 -24.24 33.05 -16.42
C ARG A 39 -22.89 32.92 -15.72
N ALA A 40 -21.85 33.60 -16.24
CA ALA A 40 -20.53 33.61 -15.61
C ALA A 40 -20.53 34.17 -14.18
N ARG A 41 -21.42 35.12 -13.86
CA ARG A 41 -21.56 35.64 -12.48
C ARG A 41 -22.24 34.61 -11.58
N LEU A 42 -23.35 34.04 -12.01
CA LEU A 42 -24.10 33.02 -11.25
C LEU A 42 -23.25 31.77 -10.96
N ILE A 43 -22.55 31.26 -11.97
CA ILE A 43 -21.69 30.07 -11.81
C ILE A 43 -20.56 30.35 -10.83
N ARG A 44 -19.94 31.55 -10.89
CA ARG A 44 -18.90 31.92 -9.93
C ARG A 44 -19.45 31.98 -8.50
N ILE A 45 -20.61 32.59 -8.30
CA ILE A 45 -21.26 32.64 -6.99
C ILE A 45 -21.56 31.22 -6.49
N ALA A 46 -22.20 30.39 -7.32
CA ALA A 46 -22.53 29.01 -6.95
C ALA A 46 -21.27 28.18 -6.64
N ALA A 47 -20.24 28.24 -7.49
CA ALA A 47 -18.98 27.53 -7.27
C ALA A 47 -18.26 28.01 -6.00
N SER A 48 -18.24 29.31 -5.73
CA SER A 48 -17.67 29.85 -4.49
C SER A 48 -18.45 29.40 -3.25
N LEU A 49 -19.78 29.40 -3.31
CA LEU A 49 -20.62 28.91 -2.20
C LEU A 49 -20.45 27.41 -1.98
N SER A 50 -20.48 26.59 -3.03
CA SER A 50 -20.25 25.15 -2.93
C SER A 50 -18.84 24.83 -2.42
N GLY A 51 -17.82 25.55 -2.91
CA GLY A 51 -16.45 25.40 -2.44
C GLY A 51 -16.29 25.78 -0.97
N LEU A 52 -16.95 26.87 -0.54
CA LEU A 52 -16.96 27.27 0.87
C LEU A 52 -17.68 26.23 1.75
N LEU A 53 -18.85 25.74 1.34
CA LEU A 53 -19.59 24.70 2.07
C LEU A 53 -18.78 23.40 2.18
N LEU A 54 -18.11 22.98 1.09
CA LEU A 54 -17.25 21.81 1.10
C LEU A 54 -16.05 22.02 2.03
N LEU A 55 -15.41 23.18 1.99
CA LEU A 55 -14.30 23.52 2.88
C LEU A 55 -14.75 23.51 4.34
N VAL A 56 -15.89 24.14 4.65
CA VAL A 56 -16.46 24.13 6.01
C VAL A 56 -16.75 22.70 6.46
N TRP A 57 -17.37 21.87 5.61
CA TRP A 57 -17.66 20.48 5.94
C TRP A 57 -16.37 19.68 6.21
N LEU A 58 -15.38 19.74 5.31
CA LEU A 58 -14.09 19.06 5.45
C LEU A 58 -13.32 19.54 6.69
N SER A 59 -13.27 20.84 6.92
CA SER A 59 -12.62 21.41 8.10
C SER A 59 -13.33 21.00 9.38
N THR A 60 -14.66 20.92 9.39
CA THR A 60 -15.42 20.48 10.58
C THR A 60 -15.16 19.02 10.89
N VAL A 61 -15.16 18.14 9.88
CA VAL A 61 -14.82 16.71 10.04
C VAL A 61 -13.38 16.55 10.52
N ALA A 62 -12.42 17.25 9.90
CA ALA A 62 -11.01 17.17 10.29
C ALA A 62 -10.77 17.70 11.70
N ILE A 63 -11.40 18.82 12.08
CA ILE A 63 -11.31 19.36 13.44
C ILE A 63 -11.95 18.39 14.44
N GLY A 64 -13.09 17.79 14.09
CA GLY A 64 -13.77 16.80 14.93
C GLY A 64 -12.89 15.58 15.21
N ILE A 65 -12.25 15.03 14.18
CA ILE A 65 -11.38 13.85 14.31
C ILE A 65 -10.05 14.17 15.03
N TYR A 66 -9.47 15.35 14.83
CA TYR A 66 -8.12 15.63 15.33
C TYR A 66 -8.10 16.37 16.67
N TYR A 67 -9.05 17.28 16.94
CA TYR A 67 -8.97 18.18 18.09
C TYR A 67 -10.06 17.98 19.14
N ILE A 68 -11.13 17.27 18.82
CA ILE A 68 -12.27 17.10 19.74
C ILE A 68 -12.26 15.66 20.23
N ASP A 69 -11.73 15.48 21.44
CA ASP A 69 -11.87 14.21 22.15
C ASP A 69 -13.34 13.98 22.55
N ILE A 70 -13.79 12.75 22.37
CA ILE A 70 -15.17 12.32 22.62
C ILE A 70 -15.25 11.31 23.77
N LEU A 71 -14.12 10.77 24.23
CA LEU A 71 -14.08 9.91 25.41
C LEU A 71 -14.42 10.75 26.64
N PRO A 72 -15.52 10.44 27.36
CA PRO A 72 -15.84 11.17 28.57
C PRO A 72 -14.83 10.86 29.68
N GLU A 73 -14.69 11.75 30.65
CA GLU A 73 -13.98 11.43 31.88
C GLU A 73 -14.85 10.49 32.74
N ASN A 74 -14.27 9.40 33.22
CA ASN A 74 -14.91 8.47 34.16
C ASN A 74 -13.93 8.18 35.30
N GLU A 75 -14.27 8.61 36.52
CA GLU A 75 -13.38 8.49 37.69
C GLU A 75 -12.96 7.05 37.98
N LYS A 76 -13.86 6.06 37.82
CA LYS A 76 -13.52 4.65 38.06
C LYS A 76 -12.52 4.12 37.03
N VAL A 77 -12.74 4.46 35.76
CA VAL A 77 -11.82 4.08 34.68
C VAL A 77 -10.50 4.83 34.81
N ALA A 78 -10.51 6.11 35.19
CA ALA A 78 -9.30 6.89 35.45
C ALA A 78 -8.47 6.28 36.59
N LEU A 79 -9.12 5.87 37.70
CA LEU A 79 -8.46 5.15 38.79
C LEU A 79 -7.84 3.82 38.34
N ILE A 80 -8.55 3.07 37.48
CA ILE A 80 -8.03 1.83 36.89
C ILE A 80 -6.89 2.10 35.91
N ARG A 81 -6.86 3.26 35.23
CA ARG A 81 -5.78 3.64 34.31
C ARG A 81 -4.51 4.08 35.03
N THR A 82 -4.62 4.93 36.05
CA THR A 82 -3.44 5.55 36.69
C THR A 82 -2.71 4.62 37.67
N GLY A 83 -3.38 3.59 38.18
CA GLY A 83 -2.81 2.77 39.25
C GLY A 83 -2.49 3.59 40.50
N ALA A 84 -1.77 2.99 41.45
CA ALA A 84 -1.35 3.65 42.69
C ALA A 84 0.09 4.21 42.62
N SER A 85 0.64 4.49 41.43
CA SER A 85 2.06 4.82 41.25
C SER A 85 2.30 6.03 40.35
N ASP A 86 3.17 6.94 40.82
CA ASP A 86 3.66 8.16 40.15
C ASP A 86 4.23 7.86 38.76
N THR A 87 3.59 8.41 37.71
CA THR A 87 4.08 8.42 36.32
C THR A 87 4.44 9.85 35.89
N ASP A 88 5.31 10.51 36.65
CA ASP A 88 5.88 11.81 36.22
C ASP A 88 7.12 11.61 35.34
N GLY A 89 6.88 11.71 34.02
CA GLY A 89 7.82 12.24 33.04
C GLY A 89 8.84 11.27 32.43
N VAL A 90 8.80 11.16 31.09
CA VAL A 90 9.92 11.46 30.15
C VAL A 90 9.41 11.23 28.71
N ALA A 91 9.71 12.19 27.84
CA ALA A 91 9.32 12.18 26.43
C ALA A 91 9.93 10.99 25.67
N ALA A 92 9.10 10.29 24.90
CA ALA A 92 9.52 9.32 23.91
C ALA A 92 10.52 9.96 22.94
N ARG A 93 11.77 9.52 22.98
CA ARG A 93 12.69 9.75 21.84
C ARG A 93 12.24 8.86 20.70
N ALA A 94 12.27 9.39 19.49
CA ALA A 94 11.92 8.68 18.27
C ALA A 94 12.62 7.31 18.21
N PRO A 95 11.94 6.27 17.69
CA PRO A 95 12.54 4.95 17.52
C PRO A 95 13.83 5.12 16.71
N ALA A 96 14.90 4.51 17.21
CA ALA A 96 16.09 4.29 16.40
C ALA A 96 15.68 3.45 15.18
N PRO A 97 16.28 3.65 14.00
CA PRO A 97 15.95 2.82 12.85
C PRO A 97 16.11 1.34 13.23
N ALA A 98 15.12 0.53 12.86
CA ALA A 98 15.15 -0.91 13.06
C ALA A 98 16.51 -1.45 12.61
N PRO A 99 17.19 -2.28 13.42
CA PRO A 99 18.40 -2.95 12.96
C PRO A 99 18.07 -3.70 11.67
N GLU A 100 18.90 -3.55 10.63
CA GLU A 100 18.75 -4.30 9.38
C GLU A 100 18.71 -5.80 9.73
N ALA A 101 17.52 -6.38 9.69
CA ALA A 101 17.29 -7.79 9.98
C ALA A 101 18.19 -8.62 9.08
N CYS A 102 19.23 -9.25 9.65
CA CYS A 102 19.98 -10.38 9.09
C CYS A 102 20.22 -10.39 7.55
N SER A 103 20.36 -9.23 6.90
CA SER A 103 20.46 -9.10 5.44
C SER A 103 21.52 -8.10 4.97
N GLY A 104 22.34 -7.55 5.87
CA GLY A 104 23.33 -6.52 5.56
C GLY A 104 24.73 -7.06 5.24
N GLU A 105 25.42 -6.44 4.28
CA GLU A 105 26.82 -6.72 3.89
C GLU A 105 27.83 -6.42 5.02
N PRO A 106 29.03 -7.05 5.01
CA PRO A 106 30.02 -6.92 6.09
C PRO A 106 30.58 -5.50 6.20
N ILE A 107 30.56 -4.93 7.40
CA ILE A 107 31.16 -3.62 7.71
C ILE A 107 32.69 -3.76 7.80
N ASP A 108 33.37 -2.96 6.98
CA ASP A 108 34.83 -2.94 6.86
C ASP A 108 35.50 -2.21 8.04
N SER A 109 36.59 -2.79 8.52
CA SER A 109 37.18 -2.56 9.84
C SER A 109 38.16 -1.39 9.92
N ALA A 110 38.20 -0.69 11.05
CA ALA A 110 39.44 -0.04 11.51
C ALA A 110 39.52 0.09 13.05
N ALA A 111 40.58 -0.53 13.57
CA ALA A 111 41.21 -0.40 14.90
C ALA A 111 40.52 -1.09 16.09
N ALA A 112 40.80 -2.40 16.25
CA ALA A 112 40.41 -3.23 17.38
C ALA A 112 41.61 -3.67 18.23
N LEU A 113 41.35 -4.09 19.48
CA LEU A 113 42.28 -4.90 20.28
C LEU A 113 42.80 -6.11 19.45
N PRO A 114 44.05 -6.57 19.66
CA PRO A 114 44.58 -7.70 18.90
C PRO A 114 43.76 -8.94 19.25
N GLN A 115 42.90 -9.38 18.33
CA GLN A 115 42.19 -10.65 18.43
C GLN A 115 42.68 -11.55 17.30
N ASP A 116 43.36 -12.60 17.70
CA ASP A 116 43.81 -13.67 16.82
C ASP A 116 42.59 -14.26 16.09
N GLY A 117 42.61 -14.30 14.75
CA GLY A 117 41.49 -14.74 13.90
C GLY A 117 41.15 -16.24 13.99
N SER A 118 41.58 -16.91 15.07
CA SER A 118 41.51 -18.36 15.30
C SER A 118 40.41 -18.78 16.29
N MET A 119 39.88 -17.84 17.11
CA MET A 119 38.93 -18.16 18.19
C MET A 119 37.47 -18.09 17.72
N THR A 120 36.73 -19.18 17.91
CA THR A 120 35.28 -19.25 17.56
C THR A 120 34.44 -18.51 18.60
N ARG A 121 33.53 -17.62 18.18
CA ARG A 121 32.53 -17.01 19.09
C ARG A 121 31.19 -17.67 18.90
N SER A 122 30.65 -18.16 20.00
CA SER A 122 29.35 -18.79 20.01
C SER A 122 28.42 -18.08 20.98
N ALA A 123 27.12 -18.25 20.78
CA ALA A 123 26.12 -17.88 21.78
C ALA A 123 25.21 -19.07 22.05
N TYR A 124 24.83 -19.26 23.31
CA TYR A 124 23.89 -20.29 23.72
C TYR A 124 22.47 -19.70 23.72
N LEU A 125 21.57 -20.35 22.97
CA LEU A 125 20.19 -19.94 22.77
C LEU A 125 19.25 -21.02 23.34
N ARG A 126 18.48 -20.63 24.35
CA ARG A 126 17.33 -21.41 24.85
C ARG A 126 16.09 -21.12 24.03
N VAL A 127 15.10 -22.02 24.07
CA VAL A 127 13.76 -21.74 23.47
C VAL A 127 13.05 -20.62 24.22
N TRP A 128 13.37 -20.44 25.50
CA TRP A 128 12.75 -19.46 26.40
C TRP A 128 13.84 -18.67 27.13
N PRO A 129 13.59 -17.42 27.53
CA PRO A 129 12.34 -16.65 27.36
C PRO A 129 12.09 -16.18 25.92
N ASP A 130 10.84 -15.81 25.61
CA ASP A 130 10.39 -15.40 24.25
C ASP A 130 11.27 -14.33 23.59
N TRP A 131 11.78 -13.39 24.38
CA TRP A 131 12.63 -12.30 23.88
C TRP A 131 14.07 -12.71 23.52
N SER A 132 14.52 -13.92 23.87
CA SER A 132 15.87 -14.39 23.53
C SER A 132 16.11 -14.41 22.02
N LEU A 133 15.06 -14.65 21.21
CA LEU A 133 15.19 -14.65 19.75
C LEU A 133 15.29 -13.23 19.18
N GLU A 134 14.52 -12.28 19.72
CA GLU A 134 14.59 -10.85 19.36
C GLU A 134 16.00 -10.31 19.63
N THR A 135 16.53 -10.57 20.84
CA THR A 135 17.89 -10.18 21.20
C THR A 135 18.92 -10.80 20.26
N LEU A 136 18.74 -12.06 19.85
CA LEU A 136 19.66 -12.70 18.91
C LEU A 136 19.65 -12.02 17.54
N THR A 137 18.47 -11.67 16.99
CA THR A 137 18.36 -11.07 15.66
C THR A 137 19.15 -9.77 15.52
N GLY A 138 19.25 -8.96 16.58
CA GLY A 138 20.04 -7.73 16.60
C GLY A 138 21.57 -7.94 16.67
N HIS A 139 22.04 -9.15 17.01
CA HIS A 139 23.45 -9.41 17.35
C HIS A 139 24.11 -10.56 16.57
N CYS A 140 23.38 -11.23 15.68
CA CYS A 140 23.85 -12.33 14.84
C CYS A 140 25.15 -12.08 14.06
N SER A 141 25.40 -10.86 13.58
CA SER A 141 26.57 -10.53 12.74
C SER A 141 27.92 -10.63 13.47
N GLY A 142 27.90 -10.64 14.81
CA GLY A 142 29.09 -10.77 15.65
C GLY A 142 29.48 -12.22 15.96
N LEU A 143 28.67 -13.21 15.59
CA LEU A 143 28.82 -14.61 16.01
C LEU A 143 29.29 -15.52 14.87
N ASP A 144 29.95 -16.62 15.22
CA ASP A 144 30.36 -17.67 14.29
C ASP A 144 29.47 -18.92 14.43
N THR A 145 28.92 -19.18 15.63
CA THR A 145 28.12 -20.38 15.92
C THR A 145 26.98 -20.08 16.90
N ILE A 146 25.82 -20.72 16.75
CA ILE A 146 24.74 -20.73 17.74
C ILE A 146 24.61 -22.13 18.32
N LEU A 147 24.67 -22.24 19.64
CA LEU A 147 24.40 -23.46 20.39
C LEU A 147 22.94 -23.45 20.86
N ALA A 148 22.06 -24.19 20.17
CA ALA A 148 20.62 -24.10 20.35
C ALA A 148 20.03 -25.30 21.11
N GLU A 149 19.39 -25.05 22.27
CA GLU A 149 18.68 -26.06 23.07
C GLU A 149 17.27 -26.32 22.53
N TRP A 150 17.18 -26.99 21.39
CA TRP A 150 15.90 -27.29 20.71
C TRP A 150 15.51 -28.77 20.73
N ILE A 151 16.24 -29.57 21.51
CA ILE A 151 16.01 -31.00 21.66
C ILE A 151 15.69 -31.27 23.12
N GLU A 152 14.71 -32.12 23.37
CA GLU A 152 14.43 -32.67 24.69
C GLU A 152 14.35 -34.20 24.61
N ILE A 153 14.34 -34.86 25.76
CA ILE A 153 14.06 -36.29 25.86
C ILE A 153 12.61 -36.44 26.31
N ASP A 154 11.76 -37.03 25.48
CA ASP A 154 10.41 -37.42 25.87
C ASP A 154 10.49 -38.51 26.94
N PRO A 155 10.02 -38.25 28.18
CA PRO A 155 10.07 -39.23 29.27
C PRO A 155 9.27 -40.51 28.95
N GLY A 156 8.17 -40.39 28.19
CA GLY A 156 7.27 -41.49 27.86
C GLY A 156 7.87 -42.44 26.82
N SER A 157 8.33 -41.91 25.68
CA SER A 157 8.91 -42.74 24.61
C SER A 157 10.43 -42.99 24.75
N GLN A 158 11.09 -42.28 25.68
CA GLN A 158 12.55 -42.27 25.86
C GLN A 158 13.30 -42.06 24.54
N THR A 159 12.83 -41.10 23.75
CA THR A 159 13.43 -40.69 22.47
C THR A 159 13.74 -39.20 22.50
N ALA A 160 14.66 -38.76 21.64
CA ALA A 160 14.86 -37.34 21.43
C ALA A 160 13.69 -36.76 20.61
N THR A 161 13.02 -35.76 21.16
CA THR A 161 12.00 -34.97 20.48
C THR A 161 12.57 -33.58 20.20
N TRP A 162 12.25 -33.05 19.03
CA TRP A 162 12.53 -31.66 18.73
C TRP A 162 11.36 -30.87 19.28
N LEU A 163 11.63 -29.90 20.15
CA LEU A 163 10.60 -29.04 20.73
C LEU A 163 9.71 -28.53 19.59
N SER A 164 8.44 -28.95 19.62
CA SER A 164 7.53 -28.72 18.49
C SER A 164 7.38 -27.23 18.27
N GLU A 165 7.32 -26.86 16.99
CA GLU A 165 7.05 -25.55 16.39
C GLU A 165 5.69 -24.94 16.82
N ALA A 166 5.14 -25.32 17.97
CA ALA A 166 3.80 -25.03 18.47
C ALA A 166 3.72 -23.79 19.40
N GLY A 167 4.83 -23.06 19.58
CA GLY A 167 4.85 -21.82 20.37
C GLY A 167 5.89 -20.78 19.95
N SER A 168 6.83 -21.11 19.05
CA SER A 168 7.84 -20.18 18.52
C SER A 168 7.96 -20.26 16.99
N ASP A 169 7.07 -19.48 16.38
CA ASP A 169 7.22 -18.55 15.24
C ASP A 169 8.14 -18.85 14.04
N ALA A 170 7.68 -18.30 12.90
CA ALA A 170 8.40 -18.15 11.64
C ALA A 170 9.86 -17.72 11.81
N ALA A 171 10.19 -16.95 12.84
CA ALA A 171 11.54 -16.52 13.18
C ALA A 171 12.55 -17.68 13.41
N LEU A 172 12.12 -18.82 13.96
CA LEU A 172 12.97 -20.03 14.07
C LEU A 172 13.26 -20.62 12.69
N GLN A 173 12.25 -20.65 11.82
CA GLN A 173 12.41 -21.11 10.44
C GLN A 173 13.22 -20.11 9.61
N ASP A 174 13.05 -18.81 9.83
CA ASP A 174 13.77 -17.74 9.17
C ASP A 174 15.23 -17.73 9.60
N LEU A 175 15.54 -17.96 10.88
CA LEU A 175 16.91 -18.15 11.35
C LEU A 175 17.56 -19.38 10.69
N LYS A 176 16.83 -20.50 10.55
CA LYS A 176 17.30 -21.69 9.82
C LYS A 176 17.51 -21.42 8.32
N ARG A 177 16.67 -20.60 7.68
CA ARG A 177 16.79 -20.21 6.27
C ARG A 177 17.92 -19.20 6.04
N ALA A 178 18.14 -18.27 6.98
CA ALA A 178 19.11 -17.18 6.89
C ALA A 178 20.51 -17.57 7.40
N SER A 179 20.62 -18.56 8.28
CA SER A 179 21.90 -19.05 8.83
C SER A 179 22.96 -19.33 7.73
N PRO A 180 22.63 -20.04 6.61
CA PRO A 180 23.59 -20.27 5.53
C PRO A 180 24.05 -18.99 4.82
N THR A 181 23.17 -18.01 4.64
CA THR A 181 23.50 -16.73 3.99
C THR A 181 24.31 -15.80 4.90
N LEU A 182 24.17 -15.95 6.22
CA LEU A 182 24.87 -15.18 7.25
C LEU A 182 26.23 -15.78 7.63
N GLY A 183 26.53 -17.00 7.19
CA GLY A 183 27.72 -17.73 7.63
C GLY A 183 27.67 -18.17 9.10
N LEU A 184 26.48 -18.29 9.69
CA LEU A 184 26.27 -18.74 11.06
C LEU A 184 26.10 -20.26 11.11
N GLU A 185 26.92 -20.94 11.91
CA GLU A 185 26.81 -22.38 12.10
C GLU A 185 25.80 -22.72 13.22
N LEU A 186 24.76 -23.49 12.90
CA LEU A 186 23.79 -23.98 13.90
C LEU A 186 24.27 -25.30 14.52
N VAL A 187 24.47 -25.32 15.83
CA VAL A 187 24.84 -26.50 16.61
C VAL A 187 23.69 -26.87 17.54
N ALA A 188 23.13 -28.05 17.35
CA ALA A 188 22.04 -28.54 18.19
C ALA A 188 22.57 -28.97 19.55
N LEU A 189 21.88 -28.63 20.63
CA LEU A 189 22.19 -29.06 21.99
C LEU A 189 21.12 -30.03 22.49
N LEU A 190 21.57 -31.21 22.92
CA LEU A 190 20.75 -32.18 23.64
C LEU A 190 21.07 -32.11 25.14
N PRO A 191 20.21 -31.49 25.96
CA PRO A 191 20.26 -31.63 27.40
C PRO A 191 19.80 -33.02 27.84
N LEU A 192 20.53 -33.64 28.76
CA LEU A 192 20.05 -34.82 29.48
C LEU A 192 19.51 -34.37 30.84
N PRO A 193 18.30 -34.79 31.23
CA PRO A 193 17.76 -34.47 32.54
C PRO A 193 18.63 -35.09 33.65
N PRO A 194 18.68 -34.48 34.85
CA PRO A 194 19.27 -35.12 36.03
C PRO A 194 18.56 -36.44 36.33
N ALA A 195 19.28 -37.44 36.80
CA ALA A 195 18.70 -38.74 37.15
C ALA A 195 17.96 -38.66 38.50
N GLU A 196 16.63 -38.80 38.50
CA GLU A 196 15.82 -38.92 39.71
C GLU A 196 16.11 -40.27 40.43
N PRO A 197 16.16 -40.32 41.77
CA PRO A 197 16.40 -41.55 42.51
C PRO A 197 15.30 -42.60 42.26
N GLY A 198 15.60 -43.63 41.47
CA GLY A 198 14.69 -44.74 41.19
C GLY A 198 14.30 -44.89 39.71
N ASP A 199 14.61 -43.91 38.87
CA ASP A 199 14.41 -44.02 37.42
C ASP A 199 15.54 -44.83 36.77
N ALA A 200 15.17 -45.76 35.87
CA ALA A 200 16.15 -46.43 35.02
C ALA A 200 16.75 -45.38 34.07
N SER A 201 18.02 -45.00 34.29
CA SER A 201 18.68 -44.00 33.46
C SER A 201 18.54 -44.36 31.99
N VAL A 202 18.07 -43.41 31.18
CA VAL A 202 17.99 -43.53 29.72
C VAL A 202 19.36 -43.89 29.10
N LEU A 203 20.45 -43.61 29.83
CA LEU A 203 21.82 -43.93 29.48
C LEU A 203 22.19 -45.42 29.67
N ASP A 204 21.51 -46.15 30.54
CA ASP A 204 21.90 -47.51 30.91
C ASP A 204 21.35 -48.57 29.93
N SER A 205 20.25 -48.27 29.25
CA SER A 205 19.59 -49.15 28.28
C SER A 205 20.16 -48.97 26.87
N PRO A 206 20.79 -50.00 26.26
CA PRO A 206 21.22 -49.94 24.85
C PRO A 206 20.08 -49.66 23.87
N ALA A 207 18.86 -50.13 24.18
CA ALA A 207 17.69 -49.88 23.34
C ALA A 207 17.25 -48.41 23.38
N SER A 208 17.32 -47.78 24.55
CA SER A 208 16.97 -46.36 24.71
C SER A 208 18.00 -45.46 24.04
N ARG A 209 19.30 -45.76 24.21
CA ARG A 209 20.37 -45.04 23.48
C ARG A 209 20.23 -45.17 21.96
N ALA A 210 19.91 -46.37 21.45
CA ALA A 210 19.69 -46.57 20.02
C ALA A 210 18.50 -45.74 19.48
N ARG A 211 17.40 -45.60 20.25
CA ARG A 211 16.27 -44.74 19.87
C ARG A 211 16.68 -43.27 19.80
N ILE A 212 17.40 -42.77 20.81
CA ILE A 212 17.94 -41.40 20.83
C ILE A 212 18.83 -41.15 19.61
N VAL A 213 19.83 -42.01 19.39
CA VAL A 213 20.78 -41.85 18.27
C VAL A 213 20.07 -41.89 16.92
N SER A 214 19.07 -42.78 16.75
CA SER A 214 18.26 -42.83 15.54
C SER A 214 17.44 -41.56 15.32
N ALA A 215 16.83 -41.00 16.36
CA ALA A 215 16.03 -39.77 16.26
C ALA A 215 16.91 -38.55 15.92
N LEU A 216 18.09 -38.45 16.53
CA LEU A 216 19.05 -37.36 16.28
C LEU A 216 19.61 -37.42 14.86
N SER A 217 20.10 -38.59 14.43
CA SER A 217 20.72 -38.78 13.11
C SER A 217 19.75 -38.48 11.96
N SER A 218 18.47 -38.86 12.09
CA SER A 218 17.46 -38.63 11.06
C SER A 218 17.24 -37.14 10.76
N LYS A 219 17.31 -36.26 11.77
CA LYS A 219 17.06 -34.82 11.59
C LYS A 219 18.34 -34.04 11.27
N ILE A 220 19.47 -34.40 11.90
CA ILE A 220 20.78 -33.80 11.61
C ILE A 220 21.21 -34.09 10.16
N GLY A 221 20.86 -35.28 9.63
CA GLY A 221 21.11 -35.67 8.23
C GLY A 221 20.43 -34.80 7.17
N THR A 222 19.58 -33.84 7.54
CA THR A 222 18.95 -32.89 6.62
C THR A 222 19.91 -31.78 6.12
N GLY A 223 21.10 -31.66 6.73
CA GLY A 223 22.14 -30.71 6.32
C GLY A 223 22.03 -29.30 6.93
N VAL A 224 21.06 -29.08 7.84
CA VAL A 224 20.84 -27.78 8.51
C VAL A 224 21.82 -27.53 9.67
N TYR A 225 22.27 -28.58 10.35
CA TYR A 225 23.09 -28.47 11.57
C TYR A 225 24.56 -28.78 11.30
N ALA A 226 25.45 -27.89 11.75
CA ALA A 226 26.90 -28.03 11.65
C ALA A 226 27.53 -28.81 12.84
N GLY A 227 26.75 -29.06 13.89
CA GLY A 227 27.20 -29.83 15.05
C GLY A 227 26.08 -30.34 15.96
N LEU A 228 26.46 -31.25 16.85
CA LEU A 228 25.62 -31.78 17.92
C LEU A 228 26.40 -31.82 19.24
N CYS A 229 25.85 -31.19 20.25
CA CYS A 229 26.38 -31.11 21.60
C CYS A 229 25.52 -31.91 22.57
N LEU A 230 26.16 -32.59 23.51
CA LEU A 230 25.49 -33.27 24.62
C LEU A 230 25.74 -32.48 25.91
N TYR A 231 24.69 -32.21 26.69
CA TYR A 231 24.79 -31.56 28.00
C TYR A 231 24.20 -32.42 29.11
N PRO A 232 25.03 -33.22 29.81
CA PRO A 232 24.59 -34.05 30.92
C PRO A 232 24.45 -33.20 32.20
N ARG A 233 23.23 -32.72 32.48
CA ARG A 233 22.98 -31.91 33.69
C ARG A 233 23.22 -32.74 34.95
N GLN A 234 24.09 -32.26 35.84
CA GLN A 234 24.39 -32.88 37.14
C GLN A 234 24.85 -34.35 37.07
N ALA A 235 25.54 -34.77 36.01
CA ALA A 235 26.00 -36.15 35.88
C ALA A 235 27.21 -36.47 36.79
N GLY A 236 27.04 -37.45 37.70
CA GLY A 236 28.11 -37.99 38.55
C GLY A 236 28.90 -39.16 37.95
N PRO A 237 29.93 -39.66 38.66
CA PRO A 237 30.79 -40.76 38.22
C PRO A 237 30.06 -42.05 37.83
N GLU A 238 28.93 -42.33 38.46
CA GLU A 238 28.05 -43.48 38.21
C GLU A 238 27.46 -43.49 36.79
N HIS A 239 27.30 -42.32 36.16
CA HIS A 239 26.74 -42.17 34.82
C HIS A 239 27.80 -42.28 33.71
N LEU A 240 29.10 -42.27 34.05
CA LEU A 240 30.20 -42.27 33.07
C LEU A 240 30.17 -43.44 32.08
N PRO A 241 29.86 -44.69 32.47
CA PRO A 241 29.82 -45.80 31.51
C PRO A 241 28.75 -45.63 30.43
N GLY A 242 27.53 -45.24 30.82
CA GLY A 242 26.40 -44.99 29.92
C GLY A 242 26.64 -43.77 29.04
N LEU A 243 27.19 -42.68 29.61
CA LEU A 243 27.53 -41.46 28.88
C LEU A 243 28.62 -41.72 27.82
N ARG A 244 29.65 -42.50 28.15
CA ARG A 244 30.68 -42.93 27.19
C ARG A 244 30.11 -43.77 26.06
N ALA A 245 29.14 -44.64 26.36
CA ALA A 245 28.48 -45.44 25.33
C ALA A 245 27.65 -44.55 24.39
N LEU A 246 26.81 -43.67 24.95
CA LEU A 246 25.98 -42.76 24.18
C LEU A 246 26.82 -41.84 23.29
N LEU A 247 27.87 -41.20 23.82
CA LEU A 247 28.73 -40.30 23.03
C LEU A 247 29.41 -41.04 21.87
N ARG A 248 29.91 -42.25 22.09
CA ARG A 248 30.50 -43.04 20.98
C ARG A 248 29.47 -43.44 19.94
N GLU A 249 28.29 -43.88 20.37
CA GLU A 249 27.18 -44.27 19.48
C GLU A 249 26.67 -43.06 18.68
N MET A 250 26.57 -41.89 19.33
CA MET A 250 26.19 -40.61 18.73
C MET A 250 27.23 -40.13 17.72
N THR A 251 28.50 -39.99 18.11
CA THR A 251 29.57 -39.52 17.22
C THR A 251 29.75 -40.45 16.01
N ALA A 252 29.59 -41.77 16.18
CA ALA A 252 29.65 -42.71 15.07
C ALA A 252 28.47 -42.61 14.08
N ALA A 253 27.32 -42.11 14.53
CA ALA A 253 26.11 -41.97 13.71
C ALA A 253 26.00 -40.59 13.02
N LEU A 254 26.89 -39.64 13.33
CA LEU A 254 26.86 -38.30 12.73
C LEU A 254 27.34 -38.33 11.25
N PRO A 255 26.69 -37.55 10.36
CA PRO A 255 27.17 -37.38 8.98
C PRO A 255 28.58 -36.78 8.92
N SER A 256 29.29 -37.03 7.82
CA SER A 256 30.60 -36.43 7.57
C SER A 256 30.49 -34.90 7.51
N GLY A 257 31.31 -34.20 8.31
CA GLY A 257 31.31 -32.73 8.40
C GLY A 257 30.56 -32.16 9.61
N VAL A 258 29.79 -32.97 10.35
CA VAL A 258 29.09 -32.55 11.58
C VAL A 258 30.00 -32.78 12.80
N ARG A 259 30.22 -31.73 13.60
CA ARG A 259 31.09 -31.79 14.80
C ARG A 259 30.33 -32.20 16.05
N SER A 260 30.97 -32.98 16.90
CA SER A 260 30.46 -33.42 18.21
C SER A 260 31.01 -32.56 19.34
N CYS A 261 30.19 -32.23 20.34
CA CYS A 261 30.67 -31.54 21.54
C CYS A 261 30.08 -32.08 22.85
N LEU A 262 30.80 -31.84 23.95
CA LEU A 262 30.36 -32.10 25.31
C LEU A 262 30.29 -30.79 26.09
N VAL A 263 29.10 -30.44 26.58
CA VAL A 263 28.91 -29.34 27.54
C VAL A 263 29.03 -29.88 28.96
N THR A 264 29.78 -29.18 29.80
CA THR A 264 30.07 -29.62 31.19
C THR A 264 30.25 -28.45 32.13
N ASP A 265 29.91 -28.66 33.39
CA ASP A 265 30.03 -27.67 34.46
C ASP A 265 31.46 -27.60 35.01
N ALA A 266 31.89 -26.41 35.44
CA ALA A 266 33.23 -26.18 36.01
C ALA A 266 33.55 -27.10 37.19
N GLU A 267 32.57 -27.32 38.06
CA GLU A 267 32.71 -28.11 39.29
C GLU A 267 32.53 -29.62 39.05
N GLY A 268 32.14 -30.02 37.83
CA GLY A 268 31.93 -31.41 37.45
C GLY A 268 33.21 -32.22 37.20
N ALA A 269 33.07 -33.55 37.10
CA ALA A 269 34.17 -34.48 36.84
C ALA A 269 34.38 -34.79 35.34
N LEU A 270 33.43 -34.43 34.47
CA LEU A 270 33.37 -34.92 33.08
C LEU A 270 34.54 -34.44 32.22
N TRP A 271 34.92 -33.16 32.30
CA TRP A 271 36.03 -32.60 31.52
C TRP A 271 37.41 -33.12 31.95
N ARG A 272 37.52 -33.76 33.12
CA ARG A 272 38.74 -34.42 33.60
C ARG A 272 38.89 -35.85 33.08
N ASP A 273 37.84 -36.41 32.47
CA ASP A 273 37.84 -37.76 31.92
C ASP A 273 38.41 -37.78 30.50
N GLY A 274 39.69 -38.12 30.37
CA GLY A 274 40.37 -38.13 29.07
C GLY A 274 39.70 -39.00 28.00
N ARG A 275 38.92 -40.03 28.36
CA ARG A 275 38.19 -40.85 27.38
C ARG A 275 36.95 -40.14 26.84
N LEU A 276 36.27 -39.35 27.67
CA LEU A 276 35.15 -38.52 27.23
C LEU A 276 35.64 -37.40 26.32
N VAL A 277 36.71 -36.70 26.72
CA VAL A 277 37.28 -35.60 25.95
C VAL A 277 37.84 -36.07 24.60
N GLN A 278 38.41 -37.27 24.53
CA GLN A 278 38.87 -37.85 23.26
C GLN A 278 37.72 -38.26 22.33
N ALA A 279 36.53 -38.54 22.85
CA ALA A 279 35.39 -39.02 22.07
C ALA A 279 34.60 -37.90 21.35
N VAL A 280 34.91 -36.64 21.65
CA VAL A 280 34.26 -35.46 21.06
C VAL A 280 35.26 -34.55 20.37
N ASP A 281 34.78 -33.74 19.42
CA ASP A 281 35.62 -32.75 18.72
C ASP A 281 35.92 -31.54 19.60
N SER A 282 35.03 -31.21 20.53
CA SER A 282 35.20 -30.08 21.44
C SER A 282 34.51 -30.24 22.78
N VAL A 283 34.99 -29.49 23.77
CA VAL A 283 34.41 -29.42 25.12
C VAL A 283 34.01 -27.97 25.39
N VAL A 284 32.75 -27.76 25.73
CA VAL A 284 32.22 -26.46 26.18
C VAL A 284 32.16 -26.48 27.71
N LEU A 285 33.09 -25.78 28.36
CA LEU A 285 33.16 -25.69 29.81
C LEU A 285 32.40 -24.46 30.30
N ARG A 286 31.31 -24.66 31.07
CA ARG A 286 30.61 -23.58 31.78
C ARG A 286 31.49 -23.07 32.91
N ALA A 287 32.20 -21.96 32.67
CA ALA A 287 33.23 -21.43 33.55
C ALA A 287 32.65 -20.50 34.63
N PHE A 288 31.58 -20.95 35.25
CA PHE A 288 30.88 -20.32 36.37
C PHE A 288 30.24 -21.41 37.23
N ARG A 289 30.00 -21.09 38.49
CA ARG A 289 29.44 -21.99 39.49
C ARG A 289 27.94 -22.13 39.31
N GLU A 290 27.44 -23.34 39.50
CA GLU A 290 26.02 -23.63 39.42
C GLU A 290 25.36 -23.38 40.78
N PRO A 291 24.33 -22.52 40.86
CA PRO A 291 23.57 -22.38 42.10
C PRO A 291 22.82 -23.68 42.42
N ARG A 292 22.83 -24.08 43.69
CA ARG A 292 22.11 -25.27 44.19
C ARG A 292 21.40 -24.92 45.49
N SER A 293 20.36 -25.66 45.86
CA SER A 293 19.62 -25.44 47.11
C SER A 293 20.47 -25.52 48.38
N ASP A 294 21.61 -26.23 48.34
CA ASP A 294 22.56 -26.36 49.44
C ASP A 294 23.65 -25.27 49.48
N THR A 295 23.72 -24.37 48.48
CA THR A 295 24.78 -23.36 48.39
C THR A 295 24.40 -22.03 49.05
N ARG A 296 25.34 -21.48 49.84
CA ARG A 296 25.22 -20.13 50.39
C ARG A 296 25.37 -19.08 49.28
N PRO A 297 24.72 -17.90 49.41
CA PRO A 297 24.92 -16.80 48.47
C PRO A 297 26.41 -16.48 48.31
N GLY A 298 26.87 -16.37 47.06
CA GLY A 298 28.28 -16.13 46.78
C GLY A 298 28.58 -15.85 45.31
N PRO A 299 29.82 -15.45 44.99
CA PRO A 299 30.25 -15.11 43.64
C PRO A 299 30.16 -16.30 42.68
N LEU A 300 29.68 -16.02 41.48
CA LEU A 300 29.39 -17.00 40.44
C LEU A 300 30.66 -17.43 39.68
N ALA A 301 31.59 -16.51 39.44
CA ALA A 301 32.88 -16.82 38.83
C ALA A 301 33.97 -15.89 39.39
N PRO A 302 34.47 -16.13 40.62
CA PRO A 302 35.56 -15.33 41.17
C PRO A 302 36.77 -15.35 40.25
N GLN A 303 37.38 -14.20 39.99
CA GLN A 303 38.45 -14.07 38.99
C GLN A 303 39.62 -15.04 39.22
N ALA A 304 40.13 -15.12 40.46
CA ALA A 304 41.24 -16.02 40.78
C ALA A 304 40.86 -17.51 40.60
N TRP A 305 39.62 -17.88 40.92
CA TRP A 305 39.11 -19.23 40.71
C TRP A 305 38.97 -19.54 39.21
N PHE A 306 38.49 -18.58 38.42
CA PHE A 306 38.35 -18.71 36.97
C PHE A 306 39.71 -18.93 36.29
N GLU A 307 40.74 -18.18 36.70
CA GLU A 307 42.10 -18.34 36.15
C GLU A 307 42.69 -19.73 36.46
N THR A 308 42.53 -20.22 37.69
CA THR A 308 42.95 -21.59 38.05
C THR A 308 42.15 -22.65 37.31
N LEU A 309 40.83 -22.50 37.22
CA LEU A 309 39.96 -23.41 36.46
C LEU A 309 40.41 -23.50 35.00
N LEU A 310 40.74 -22.37 34.39
CA LEU A 310 41.14 -22.30 32.99
C LEU A 310 42.48 -23.00 32.75
N GLU A 311 43.44 -22.87 33.68
CA GLU A 311 44.71 -23.61 33.65
C GLU A 311 44.50 -25.12 33.70
N ASP A 312 43.70 -25.57 34.67
CA ASP A 312 43.39 -26.98 34.84
C ASP A 312 42.63 -27.55 33.64
N ALA A 313 41.65 -26.80 33.13
CA ALA A 313 40.84 -27.18 31.98
C ALA A 313 41.67 -27.29 30.71
N ALA A 314 42.49 -26.28 30.41
CA ALA A 314 43.36 -26.31 29.23
C ALA A 314 44.34 -27.48 29.28
N ALA A 315 44.88 -27.80 30.46
CA ALA A 315 45.74 -28.95 30.67
C ALA A 315 45.01 -30.30 30.50
N ALA A 316 43.75 -30.39 30.93
CA ALA A 316 42.95 -31.61 30.85
C ALA A 316 42.37 -31.87 29.44
N THR A 317 41.95 -30.83 28.72
CA THR A 317 41.22 -30.98 27.45
C THR A 317 42.05 -30.77 26.20
N GLY A 318 43.17 -30.05 26.30
CA GLY A 318 43.85 -29.43 25.18
C GLY A 318 43.19 -28.08 24.83
N PRO A 319 43.96 -26.97 24.71
CA PRO A 319 43.41 -25.64 24.45
C PRO A 319 42.66 -25.56 23.10
N GLU A 320 43.08 -26.34 22.10
CA GLU A 320 42.47 -26.43 20.77
C GLU A 320 41.09 -27.10 20.75
N LYS A 321 40.73 -27.85 21.80
CA LYS A 321 39.39 -28.43 21.98
C LYS A 321 38.52 -27.64 22.94
N LEU A 322 39.12 -26.81 23.78
CA LEU A 322 38.45 -26.10 24.86
C LEU A 322 37.70 -24.87 24.35
N ARG A 323 36.38 -24.88 24.52
CA ARG A 323 35.52 -23.70 24.39
C ARG A 323 35.04 -23.31 25.78
N VAL A 324 35.11 -22.03 26.11
CA VAL A 324 34.77 -21.53 27.45
C VAL A 324 33.44 -20.81 27.41
N ALA A 325 32.44 -21.35 28.10
CA ALA A 325 31.14 -20.69 28.26
C ALA A 325 31.22 -19.67 29.40
N LEU A 326 31.00 -18.41 29.04
CA LEU A 326 31.07 -17.24 29.92
C LEU A 326 29.65 -16.80 30.24
N GLY A 327 29.33 -16.78 31.53
CA GLY A 327 28.00 -16.41 31.99
C GLY A 327 27.75 -14.92 31.83
N SER A 328 26.54 -14.54 31.45
CA SER A 328 26.00 -13.19 31.62
C SER A 328 24.53 -13.26 32.00
N PHE A 329 24.27 -13.07 33.29
CA PHE A 329 22.97 -13.18 33.96
C PHE A 329 23.16 -12.81 35.45
N ALA A 330 22.09 -12.82 36.23
CA ALA A 330 22.18 -12.73 37.68
C ALA A 330 21.58 -13.96 38.36
N VAL A 331 22.02 -14.25 39.58
CA VAL A 331 21.40 -15.27 40.43
C VAL A 331 20.94 -14.62 41.72
N MET A 332 19.68 -14.88 42.07
CA MET A 332 19.03 -14.39 43.27
C MET A 332 18.89 -15.48 44.32
N TRP A 333 19.40 -15.21 45.51
CA TRP A 333 19.05 -15.95 46.71
C TRP A 333 18.01 -15.14 47.49
N SER A 334 16.80 -15.69 47.59
CA SER A 334 15.74 -15.14 48.42
C SER A 334 15.32 -16.17 49.46
N GLY A 335 15.01 -15.73 50.68
CA GLY A 335 14.45 -16.60 51.71
C GLY A 335 13.06 -17.18 51.36
N SER A 336 12.44 -16.77 50.25
CA SER A 336 11.20 -17.31 49.68
C SER A 336 11.37 -18.48 48.72
N ALA A 337 12.52 -18.56 48.06
CA ALA A 337 12.75 -19.55 47.03
C ALA A 337 13.30 -20.83 47.67
N ALA A 338 12.80 -21.99 47.23
CA ALA A 338 13.34 -23.28 47.65
C ALA A 338 14.79 -23.45 47.17
N GLU A 339 15.15 -22.81 46.04
CA GLU A 339 16.46 -22.84 45.42
C GLU A 339 16.84 -21.45 44.88
N PRO A 340 18.14 -21.13 44.68
CA PRO A 340 18.56 -19.87 44.08
C PRO A 340 18.09 -19.79 42.61
N THR A 341 17.63 -18.62 42.18
CA THR A 341 16.99 -18.45 40.86
C THR A 341 17.89 -17.68 39.92
N GLU A 342 18.19 -18.24 38.75
CA GLU A 342 18.80 -17.51 37.63
C GLU A 342 17.76 -16.56 37.02
N ILE A 343 18.12 -15.28 36.88
CA ILE A 343 17.26 -14.24 36.31
C ILE A 343 18.02 -13.41 35.28
N ALA A 344 17.28 -12.79 34.36
CA ALA A 344 17.84 -11.84 33.41
C ALA A 344 18.54 -10.69 34.14
N PHE A 345 19.63 -10.20 33.59
CA PHE A 345 20.31 -9.01 34.07
C PHE A 345 19.33 -7.82 34.11
N ALA A 346 18.48 -7.66 33.10
CA ALA A 346 17.43 -6.63 33.08
C ALA A 346 16.46 -6.76 34.27
N GLU A 347 16.00 -7.97 34.60
CA GLU A 347 15.13 -8.21 35.75
C GLU A 347 15.85 -7.94 37.07
N ALA A 348 17.11 -8.35 37.18
CA ALA A 348 17.93 -8.06 38.36
C ALA A 348 18.09 -6.55 38.56
N MET A 349 18.32 -5.79 37.50
CA MET A 349 18.39 -4.33 37.57
C MET A 349 17.03 -3.69 37.91
N ARG A 350 15.92 -4.26 37.42
CA ARG A 350 14.57 -3.86 37.84
C ARG A 350 14.36 -4.04 39.34
N LEU A 351 14.73 -5.21 39.89
CA LEU A 351 14.64 -5.49 41.33
C LEU A 351 15.55 -4.58 42.17
N VAL A 352 16.78 -4.34 41.72
CA VAL A 352 17.71 -3.39 42.38
C VAL A 352 17.11 -1.99 42.41
N ALA A 353 16.60 -1.50 41.28
CA ALA A 353 16.02 -0.17 41.17
C ALA A 353 14.72 -0.02 41.98
N ARG A 354 13.87 -1.04 41.99
CA ARG A 354 12.59 -1.06 42.74
C ARG A 354 12.80 -1.01 44.25
N ASN A 355 13.89 -1.59 44.74
CA ASN A 355 14.22 -1.65 46.17
C ASN A 355 15.25 -0.59 46.61
N ASP A 356 15.58 0.38 45.74
CA ASP A 356 16.63 1.39 45.97
C ASP A 356 17.95 0.79 46.49
N ALA A 357 18.31 -0.37 45.94
CA ALA A 357 19.41 -1.19 46.43
C ALA A 357 20.75 -0.70 45.87
N VAL A 358 21.81 -0.79 46.68
CA VAL A 358 23.17 -0.49 46.21
C VAL A 358 23.71 -1.69 45.42
N ILE A 359 24.25 -1.41 44.25
CA ILE A 359 24.95 -2.38 43.39
C ILE A 359 26.42 -1.98 43.26
N GLY A 360 27.33 -2.95 43.35
CA GLY A 360 28.76 -2.68 43.23
C GLY A 360 29.60 -3.94 43.08
N LEU A 361 30.86 -3.74 42.69
CA LEU A 361 31.84 -4.82 42.53
C LEU A 361 32.39 -5.28 43.87
N ASP A 362 32.36 -6.57 44.14
CA ASP A 362 33.07 -7.17 45.26
C ASP A 362 34.57 -7.25 44.94
N ALA A 363 35.40 -6.53 45.70
CA ALA A 363 36.83 -6.40 45.40
C ALA A 363 37.63 -7.71 45.51
N ALA A 364 37.12 -8.72 46.23
CA ALA A 364 37.81 -10.01 46.41
C ALA A 364 37.54 -10.97 45.25
N SER A 365 36.29 -11.03 44.77
CA SER A 365 35.89 -11.92 43.68
C SER A 365 35.93 -11.26 42.30
N LEU A 366 35.88 -9.93 42.24
CA LEU A 366 35.65 -9.14 41.03
C LEU A 366 34.33 -9.52 40.32
N ASN A 367 33.32 -9.93 41.08
CA ASN A 367 31.94 -10.10 40.59
C ASN A 367 31.06 -9.02 41.21
N THR A 368 30.04 -8.60 40.47
CA THR A 368 29.08 -7.60 40.95
C THR A 368 28.06 -8.25 41.89
N ARG A 369 27.62 -7.51 42.89
CA ARG A 369 26.61 -7.94 43.86
C ARG A 369 25.69 -6.81 44.30
N SER A 370 24.49 -7.19 44.74
CA SER A 370 23.54 -6.30 45.40
C SER A 370 22.79 -7.04 46.51
N ARG A 371 22.31 -6.30 47.51
CA ARG A 371 21.51 -6.83 48.63
C ARG A 371 20.37 -5.88 48.94
N PHE A 372 19.18 -6.44 49.16
CA PHE A 372 17.99 -5.68 49.54
C PHE A 372 17.03 -6.56 50.34
N VAL A 373 15.94 -5.96 50.82
CA VAL A 373 14.83 -6.69 51.44
C VAL A 373 13.73 -6.78 50.39
N ALA A 374 13.34 -8.00 50.01
CA ALA A 374 12.26 -8.23 49.06
C ALA A 374 10.90 -7.85 49.65
N GLU A 375 9.86 -7.76 48.80
CA GLU A 375 8.51 -7.35 49.21
C GLU A 375 7.89 -8.22 50.30
N ASP A 376 8.29 -9.49 50.36
CA ASP A 376 7.83 -10.42 51.38
C ASP A 376 8.55 -10.25 52.74
N GLY A 377 9.39 -9.22 52.87
CA GLY A 377 10.13 -8.87 54.07
C GLY A 377 11.41 -9.67 54.30
N ARG A 378 11.81 -10.56 53.38
CA ARG A 378 13.02 -11.39 53.51
C ARG A 378 14.23 -10.78 52.81
N ALA A 379 15.43 -11.07 53.33
CA ALA A 379 16.66 -10.63 52.69
C ALA A 379 16.86 -11.34 51.36
N ALA A 380 17.17 -10.56 50.32
CA ALA A 380 17.56 -11.03 49.01
C ALA A 380 19.00 -10.61 48.69
N GLU A 381 19.77 -11.52 48.11
CA GLU A 381 21.14 -11.28 47.64
C GLU A 381 21.28 -11.68 46.18
N LEU A 382 21.76 -10.74 45.37
CA LEU A 382 22.04 -10.93 43.95
C LEU A 382 23.55 -10.99 43.72
N TRP A 383 23.97 -11.96 42.93
CA TRP A 383 25.30 -12.02 42.34
C TRP A 383 25.18 -12.04 40.82
N PHE A 384 26.04 -11.27 40.15
CA PHE A 384 25.93 -11.03 38.72
C PHE A 384 27.17 -11.55 38.01
N LEU A 385 26.94 -12.07 36.80
CA LEU A 385 27.92 -12.10 35.74
C LEU A 385 27.50 -11.03 34.71
N ASP A 386 28.25 -9.95 34.66
CA ASP A 386 27.94 -8.74 33.89
C ASP A 386 29.13 -8.35 32.99
N ALA A 387 29.06 -7.19 32.35
CA ALA A 387 30.15 -6.70 31.51
C ALA A 387 31.49 -6.57 32.25
N ALA A 388 31.51 -6.34 33.57
CA ALA A 388 32.75 -6.26 34.34
C ALA A 388 33.42 -7.64 34.46
N SER A 389 32.66 -8.65 34.88
CA SER A 389 33.19 -10.02 34.97
C SER A 389 33.56 -10.57 33.59
N LEU A 390 32.74 -10.29 32.56
CA LEU A 390 33.00 -10.78 31.21
C LEU A 390 34.27 -10.17 30.61
N HIS A 391 34.48 -8.86 30.79
CA HIS A 391 35.72 -8.19 30.36
C HIS A 391 36.95 -8.82 31.03
N ASN A 392 36.88 -9.09 32.34
CA ASN A 392 37.97 -9.71 33.08
C ASN A 392 38.25 -11.15 32.61
N GLN A 393 37.21 -11.93 32.37
CA GLN A 393 37.34 -13.31 31.89
C GLN A 393 37.90 -13.37 30.46
N LEU A 394 37.39 -12.54 29.55
CA LEU A 394 37.91 -12.43 28.18
C LEU A 394 39.38 -12.00 28.17
N LYS A 395 39.76 -11.09 29.07
CA LYS A 395 41.16 -10.68 29.21
C LYS A 395 42.05 -11.86 29.62
N SER A 396 41.60 -12.69 30.55
CA SER A 396 42.36 -13.87 30.99
C SER A 396 42.42 -14.97 29.91
N LEU A 397 41.53 -14.96 28.93
CA LEU A 397 41.51 -15.90 27.79
C LEU A 397 42.42 -15.48 26.62
N ALA A 398 42.66 -14.17 26.44
CA ALA A 398 43.31 -13.60 25.24
C ALA A 398 44.68 -14.23 24.90
N ASP A 399 45.48 -14.57 25.92
CA ASP A 399 46.84 -15.09 25.73
C ASP A 399 46.94 -16.63 25.88
N ARG A 400 45.81 -17.35 25.96
CA ARG A 400 45.78 -18.79 26.32
C ARG A 400 45.43 -19.74 25.18
N GLY A 401 45.11 -19.23 23.99
CA GLY A 401 44.92 -20.04 22.78
C GLY A 401 43.74 -21.02 22.82
N VAL A 402 42.69 -20.72 23.59
CA VAL A 402 41.47 -21.55 23.62
C VAL A 402 40.75 -21.54 22.26
N ALA A 403 40.04 -22.63 21.95
CA ALA A 403 39.34 -22.81 20.68
C ALA A 403 38.17 -21.85 20.45
N GLY A 404 37.58 -21.32 21.52
CA GLY A 404 36.41 -20.45 21.41
C GLY A 404 35.81 -20.01 22.73
N THR A 405 34.87 -19.07 22.64
CA THR A 405 34.01 -18.64 23.75
C THR A 405 32.54 -18.90 23.42
N VAL A 406 31.73 -19.09 24.46
CA VAL A 406 30.26 -19.19 24.34
C VAL A 406 29.63 -18.18 25.29
N LEU A 407 28.88 -17.21 24.77
CA LEU A 407 28.07 -16.34 25.62
C LEU A 407 26.89 -17.13 26.17
N TRP A 408 26.74 -17.17 27.48
CA TRP A 408 25.73 -17.99 28.18
C TRP A 408 24.91 -17.10 29.13
N THR A 409 23.67 -16.71 28.85
CA THR A 409 22.74 -17.17 27.81
C THR A 409 22.07 -15.98 27.15
N VAL A 410 21.79 -16.08 25.85
CA VAL A 410 21.09 -15.04 25.08
C VAL A 410 19.72 -14.72 25.69
N GLY A 411 19.40 -13.42 25.82
CA GLY A 411 18.19 -12.87 26.42
C GLY A 411 18.28 -12.64 27.94
N LEU A 412 19.37 -13.05 28.61
CA LEU A 412 19.58 -12.81 30.04
C LEU A 412 20.77 -11.89 30.35
N GLU A 413 21.56 -11.56 29.34
CA GLU A 413 22.84 -10.89 29.48
C GLU A 413 22.74 -9.41 29.83
N ASP A 414 23.86 -8.90 30.34
CA ASP A 414 24.17 -7.48 30.29
C ASP A 414 24.33 -7.06 28.82
N PRO A 415 23.64 -6.00 28.32
CA PRO A 415 23.79 -5.53 26.94
C PRO A 415 25.25 -5.24 26.54
N GLY A 416 26.10 -4.86 27.50
CA GLY A 416 27.53 -4.67 27.28
C GLY A 416 28.27 -5.96 26.87
N ALA A 417 27.69 -7.14 27.12
CA ALA A 417 28.27 -8.41 26.71
C ALA A 417 28.41 -8.51 25.19
N TRP A 418 27.40 -8.05 24.44
CA TRP A 418 27.43 -8.03 22.97
C TRP A 418 28.55 -7.14 22.43
N THR A 419 28.79 -6.00 23.07
CA THR A 419 29.91 -5.11 22.70
C THR A 419 31.26 -5.78 22.93
N LEU A 420 31.38 -6.60 23.98
CA LEU A 420 32.63 -7.29 24.33
C LEU A 420 32.93 -8.49 23.42
N VAL A 421 31.90 -9.16 22.89
CA VAL A 421 32.07 -10.33 22.01
C VAL A 421 32.11 -9.97 20.51
N ALA A 422 31.70 -8.75 20.12
CA ALA A 422 31.62 -8.33 18.72
C ALA A 422 32.97 -8.24 17.98
N ARG A 423 32.94 -8.46 16.65
CA ARG A 423 34.08 -8.29 15.73
C ARG A 423 34.57 -6.83 15.72
N GLY A 424 35.88 -6.63 15.83
CA GLY A 424 36.48 -5.32 15.53
C GLY A 424 36.35 -4.26 16.63
N ALA A 425 36.12 -4.67 17.88
CA ALA A 425 35.87 -3.76 18.98
C ALA A 425 37.11 -2.87 19.30
N GLY A 426 36.99 -1.59 18.97
CA GLY A 426 38.01 -0.55 19.13
C GLY A 426 37.88 0.32 20.38
N PRO A 427 38.56 1.49 20.44
CA PRO A 427 38.52 2.40 21.59
C PRO A 427 37.12 2.96 21.96
N GLN A 428 36.10 2.72 21.13
CA GLN A 428 34.70 3.09 21.39
C GLN A 428 33.99 2.17 22.41
N ILE A 429 34.57 1.01 22.77
CA ILE A 429 34.01 0.07 23.75
C ILE A 429 33.78 0.73 25.12
N ALA A 430 34.67 1.63 25.56
CA ALA A 430 34.56 2.21 26.90
C ALA A 430 33.25 2.99 27.07
N ALA A 431 32.88 3.84 26.10
CA ALA A 431 31.64 4.61 26.13
C ALA A 431 30.40 3.72 25.98
N ALA A 432 30.48 2.66 25.16
CA ALA A 432 29.38 1.71 24.96
C ALA A 432 29.10 0.86 26.21
N LEU A 433 30.11 0.58 27.03
CA LEU A 433 29.93 -0.14 28.29
C LEU A 433 29.41 0.76 29.42
N GLU A 434 29.65 2.07 29.36
CA GLU A 434 29.23 3.03 30.39
C GLU A 434 27.70 3.29 30.37
N THR A 435 27.04 3.04 29.24
CA THR A 435 25.58 3.22 29.09
C THR A 435 24.87 1.87 29.06
N VAL A 436 23.76 1.72 29.79
CA VAL A 436 23.00 0.46 29.85
C VAL A 436 21.53 0.70 29.53
N SER A 437 20.99 0.01 28.54
CA SER A 437 19.56 0.09 28.17
C SER A 437 19.01 -1.29 27.81
N PHE A 438 17.71 -1.47 27.97
CA PHE A 438 17.02 -2.74 27.74
C PHE A 438 15.90 -2.58 26.68
N PRO A 439 16.26 -2.38 25.40
CA PRO A 439 15.26 -2.23 24.33
C PRO A 439 14.47 -3.52 24.08
N ASP A 440 15.10 -4.68 24.23
CA ASP A 440 14.55 -5.99 23.87
C ASP A 440 13.98 -6.75 25.08
N TYR A 441 13.66 -6.03 26.16
CA TYR A 441 13.13 -6.62 27.38
C TYR A 441 12.03 -5.76 27.99
N VAL A 442 10.93 -6.42 28.34
CA VAL A 442 9.82 -5.86 29.11
C VAL A 442 9.61 -6.70 30.35
N GLY A 443 9.68 -6.05 31.52
CA GLY A 443 9.34 -6.68 32.80
C GLY A 443 7.83 -6.77 32.96
N TYR A 444 7.33 -7.86 33.52
CA TYR A 444 5.91 -8.03 33.82
C TYR A 444 5.67 -8.14 35.32
N GLU A 445 4.59 -7.53 35.79
CA GLU A 445 4.10 -7.70 37.15
C GLU A 445 2.57 -7.80 37.19
N GLY A 446 2.02 -8.32 38.28
CA GLY A 446 0.58 -8.53 38.42
C GLY A 446 0.03 -9.71 37.61
N THR A 447 -1.29 -9.85 37.60
CA THR A 447 -2.02 -10.91 36.87
C THR A 447 -3.36 -10.36 36.35
N GLY A 448 -3.84 -10.94 35.26
CA GLY A 448 -5.11 -10.58 34.63
C GLY A 448 -4.94 -10.19 33.16
N PRO A 449 -6.06 -10.00 32.44
CA PRO A 449 -6.05 -9.84 30.99
C PRO A 449 -5.82 -8.40 30.54
N PHE A 450 -5.93 -7.41 31.42
CA PHE A 450 -5.67 -6.00 31.05
C PHE A 450 -4.23 -5.63 31.33
N ARG A 451 -3.72 -4.66 30.57
CA ARG A 451 -2.33 -4.23 30.65
C ARG A 451 -2.21 -2.71 30.70
N ARG A 452 -1.18 -2.25 31.40
CA ARG A 452 -0.75 -0.86 31.39
C ARG A 452 0.76 -0.74 31.53
N VAL A 453 1.35 0.29 30.97
CA VAL A 453 2.78 0.59 31.17
C VAL A 453 2.95 1.21 32.57
N ALA A 454 3.47 0.43 33.52
CA ALA A 454 3.72 0.87 34.89
C ALA A 454 4.99 1.71 35.04
N GLN A 455 6.02 1.40 34.24
CA GLN A 455 7.29 2.11 34.22
C GLN A 455 7.87 2.16 32.82
N THR A 456 8.28 3.35 32.36
CA THR A 456 9.04 3.52 31.12
C THR A 456 10.53 3.23 31.35
N ALA A 457 11.24 2.87 30.27
CA ALA A 457 12.66 2.55 30.37
C ALA A 457 13.49 3.78 30.76
N VAL A 458 14.45 3.56 31.67
CA VAL A 458 15.48 4.53 32.04
C VAL A 458 16.84 3.95 31.68
N THR A 459 17.55 4.62 30.78
CA THR A 459 18.93 4.27 30.45
C THR A 459 19.83 4.46 31.67
N GLY A 460 20.57 3.44 32.09
CA GLY A 460 21.56 3.51 33.16
C GLY A 460 22.89 4.09 32.72
N GLU A 461 23.64 4.60 33.69
CA GLU A 461 24.99 5.11 33.53
C GLU A 461 25.89 4.50 34.61
N ARG A 462 27.01 3.91 34.19
CA ARG A 462 27.98 3.25 35.06
C ARG A 462 29.40 3.59 34.65
N ARG A 463 30.32 3.54 35.62
CA ARG A 463 31.76 3.76 35.42
C ARG A 463 32.56 2.58 35.94
N PHE A 464 33.59 2.22 35.19
CA PHE A 464 34.52 1.16 35.55
C PHE A 464 35.87 1.73 35.99
N PHE A 465 36.46 1.10 37.01
CA PHE A 465 37.82 1.37 37.45
C PHE A 465 38.68 0.17 37.08
N ARG A 466 39.87 0.44 36.55
CA ARG A 466 40.81 -0.59 36.08
C ARG A 466 42.11 -0.52 36.87
N ASP A 467 42.65 -1.68 37.15
CA ASP A 467 44.01 -1.81 37.66
C ASP A 467 45.01 -1.48 36.52
N PRO A 468 45.93 -0.50 36.67
CA PRO A 468 46.83 -0.11 35.58
C PRO A 468 47.82 -1.20 35.15
N GLY A 469 48.15 -2.16 36.02
CA GLY A 469 49.15 -3.19 35.74
C GLY A 469 48.56 -4.40 35.02
N THR A 470 47.40 -4.88 35.48
CA THR A 470 46.70 -6.04 34.93
C THR A 470 45.65 -5.64 33.90
N GLY A 471 45.16 -4.39 33.92
CA GLY A 471 44.04 -3.87 33.15
C GLY A 471 42.73 -4.62 33.35
N LEU A 472 42.60 -5.36 34.46
CA LEU A 472 41.34 -5.91 34.95
C LEU A 472 40.50 -4.80 35.57
N ILE A 473 39.19 -4.92 35.43
CA ILE A 473 38.21 -4.08 36.13
C ILE A 473 38.20 -4.49 37.60
N ASN A 474 38.52 -3.54 38.47
CA ASN A 474 38.59 -3.72 39.93
C ASN A 474 37.63 -2.79 40.70
N GLY A 475 36.83 -2.00 39.99
CA GLY A 475 35.73 -1.23 40.57
C GLY A 475 34.62 -0.97 39.55
N LEU A 476 33.39 -0.88 40.05
CA LEU A 476 32.19 -0.55 39.29
C LEU A 476 31.30 0.34 40.15
N VAL A 477 30.87 1.47 39.59
CA VAL A 477 29.91 2.37 40.22
C VAL A 477 28.81 2.69 39.22
N TYR A 478 27.55 2.55 39.63
CA TYR A 478 26.40 3.04 38.87
C TYR A 478 26.11 4.47 39.32
N ASP A 479 26.27 5.44 38.42
CA ASP A 479 25.82 6.81 38.65
C ASP A 479 24.30 6.91 38.50
N ARG A 480 23.71 6.09 37.61
CA ARG A 480 22.27 5.88 37.47
C ARG A 480 21.97 4.40 37.19
N VAL A 481 21.15 3.77 38.04
CA VAL A 481 20.72 2.38 37.85
C VAL A 481 19.75 2.31 36.66
N PRO A 482 20.01 1.47 35.64
CA PRO A 482 19.08 1.27 34.52
C PRO A 482 17.77 0.63 34.98
N ARG A 483 16.66 1.00 34.34
CA ARG A 483 15.33 0.44 34.56
C ARG A 483 14.75 -0.01 33.22
N PRO A 484 14.35 -1.28 33.05
CA PRO A 484 13.62 -1.70 31.86
C PRO A 484 12.19 -1.13 31.86
N VAL A 485 11.50 -1.22 30.73
CA VAL A 485 10.05 -1.01 30.71
C VAL A 485 9.40 -2.08 31.61
N THR A 486 8.40 -1.70 32.39
CA THR A 486 7.57 -2.65 33.15
C THR A 486 6.11 -2.48 32.75
N VAL A 487 5.47 -3.59 32.40
CA VAL A 487 4.03 -3.67 32.12
C VAL A 487 3.34 -4.39 33.27
N GLU A 488 2.31 -3.76 33.82
CA GLU A 488 1.46 -4.36 34.83
C GLU A 488 0.26 -5.06 34.17
N ARG A 489 0.06 -6.32 34.52
CA ARG A 489 -1.15 -7.10 34.23
C ARG A 489 -2.14 -6.95 35.38
N TYR A 490 -3.38 -6.58 35.07
CA TYR A 490 -4.43 -6.35 36.06
C TYR A 490 -5.80 -6.84 35.58
N GLY A 491 -6.80 -6.74 36.46
CA GLY A 491 -8.14 -7.25 36.21
C GLY A 491 -8.28 -8.75 36.51
N HIS A 492 -7.59 -9.24 37.53
CA HIS A 492 -7.67 -10.63 37.94
C HIS A 492 -9.10 -11.03 38.37
N ALA A 493 -9.64 -12.09 37.78
CA ALA A 493 -10.94 -12.65 38.14
C ALA A 493 -10.76 -14.07 38.72
N PRO A 494 -11.05 -14.30 40.01
CA PRO A 494 -10.93 -15.62 40.61
C PRO A 494 -12.06 -16.55 40.16
N GLY A 495 -11.75 -17.83 39.96
CA GLY A 495 -12.68 -18.89 39.57
C GLY A 495 -12.66 -19.20 38.06
N LYS A 496 -13.32 -20.30 37.69
CA LYS A 496 -13.43 -20.76 36.29
C LYS A 496 -14.35 -19.84 35.49
N VAL A 497 -13.83 -18.73 34.96
CA VAL A 497 -14.58 -17.79 34.11
C VAL A 497 -13.85 -17.52 32.80
N ILE A 498 -14.59 -17.39 31.69
CA ILE A 498 -14.06 -17.11 30.36
C ILE A 498 -14.71 -15.85 29.78
N ALA A 499 -13.90 -14.97 29.20
CA ALA A 499 -14.40 -13.97 28.24
C ALA A 499 -14.10 -14.43 26.82
N LEU A 500 -15.14 -14.49 25.99
CA LEU A 500 -15.01 -14.66 24.55
C LEU A 500 -14.83 -13.29 23.91
N THR A 501 -13.76 -13.13 23.14
CA THR A 501 -13.46 -11.90 22.40
C THR A 501 -13.31 -12.19 20.91
N PHE A 502 -13.75 -11.26 20.07
CA PHE A 502 -13.72 -11.37 18.61
C PHE A 502 -13.10 -10.15 17.97
N ASP A 503 -12.11 -10.35 17.11
CA ASP A 503 -11.33 -9.29 16.46
C ASP A 503 -11.60 -9.26 14.93
N ASP A 504 -11.32 -8.11 14.32
CA ASP A 504 -11.44 -7.76 12.88
C ASP A 504 -12.81 -7.30 12.36
N GLY A 505 -13.91 -7.64 13.03
CA GLY A 505 -15.26 -7.35 12.57
C GLY A 505 -15.62 -5.86 12.44
N PRO A 506 -16.83 -5.52 11.95
CA PRO A 506 -17.88 -6.45 11.53
C PRO A 506 -17.79 -6.90 10.05
N ASP A 507 -18.06 -8.17 9.81
CA ASP A 507 -18.28 -8.79 8.50
C ASP A 507 -19.79 -9.10 8.29
N PRO A 508 -20.35 -8.94 7.07
CA PRO A 508 -21.77 -9.15 6.82
C PRO A 508 -22.22 -10.61 6.93
N ASP A 509 -21.33 -11.57 6.69
CA ASP A 509 -21.65 -13.00 6.63
C ASP A 509 -21.29 -13.71 7.93
N PHE A 510 -20.16 -13.35 8.56
CA PHE A 510 -19.63 -14.08 9.72
C PHE A 510 -20.01 -13.48 11.08
N THR A 511 -19.79 -12.17 11.28
CA THR A 511 -20.12 -11.51 12.55
C THR A 511 -21.59 -11.67 12.94
N GLY A 512 -22.49 -11.55 11.96
CA GLY A 512 -23.92 -11.77 12.19
C GLY A 512 -24.25 -13.18 12.66
N ALA A 513 -23.60 -14.19 12.06
CA ALA A 513 -23.81 -15.59 12.43
C ALA A 513 -23.20 -15.92 13.81
N ILE A 514 -22.07 -15.30 14.18
CA ILE A 514 -21.49 -15.41 15.53
C ILE A 514 -22.45 -14.84 16.57
N LEU A 515 -23.05 -13.66 16.31
CA LEU A 515 -24.09 -13.09 17.20
C LEU A 515 -25.28 -14.04 17.38
N ASP A 516 -25.74 -14.69 16.31
CA ASP A 516 -26.80 -15.71 16.39
C ASP A 516 -26.40 -16.89 17.30
N MET A 517 -25.15 -17.37 17.21
CA MET A 517 -24.64 -18.45 18.06
C MET A 517 -24.52 -18.02 19.52
N LEU A 518 -24.08 -16.79 19.79
CA LEU A 518 -23.97 -16.25 21.14
C LEU A 518 -25.35 -16.08 21.79
N GLU A 519 -26.32 -15.54 21.05
CA GLU A 519 -27.71 -15.42 21.51
C GLU A 519 -28.33 -16.79 21.82
N ALA A 520 -28.16 -17.77 20.92
CA ALA A 520 -28.68 -19.13 21.11
C ALA A 520 -28.12 -19.82 22.37
N ASN A 521 -26.89 -19.47 22.76
CA ASN A 521 -26.23 -20.02 23.94
C ASN A 521 -26.39 -19.16 25.20
N GLY A 522 -27.02 -17.98 25.10
CA GLY A 522 -27.17 -17.04 26.21
C GLY A 522 -25.83 -16.53 26.76
N VAL A 523 -24.86 -16.26 25.87
CA VAL A 523 -23.51 -15.76 26.23
C VAL A 523 -23.30 -14.37 25.64
N THR A 524 -22.77 -13.44 26.43
CA THR A 524 -22.31 -12.14 25.94
C THR A 524 -20.79 -12.16 25.74
N ALA A 525 -20.35 -11.79 24.54
CA ALA A 525 -18.94 -11.57 24.18
C ALA A 525 -18.55 -10.07 24.07
N THR A 526 -17.27 -9.82 23.85
CA THR A 526 -16.70 -8.49 23.54
C THR A 526 -16.10 -8.49 22.12
N PHE A 527 -16.44 -7.51 21.29
CA PHE A 527 -16.00 -7.41 19.89
C PHE A 527 -15.06 -6.22 19.69
N PHE A 528 -13.84 -6.43 19.22
CA PHE A 528 -12.91 -5.36 18.84
C PHE A 528 -13.05 -5.07 17.34
N VAL A 529 -13.69 -3.94 17.03
CA VAL A 529 -14.11 -3.64 15.65
C VAL A 529 -13.14 -2.72 14.91
N ILE A 530 -13.04 -2.91 13.60
CA ILE A 530 -12.29 -2.05 12.68
C ILE A 530 -13.21 -0.96 12.12
N GLY A 531 -12.81 0.31 12.22
CA GLY A 531 -13.64 1.44 11.79
C GLY A 531 -14.07 1.42 10.32
N SER A 532 -13.18 1.03 9.41
CA SER A 532 -13.51 0.89 7.99
C SER A 532 -14.60 -0.16 7.72
N ASN A 533 -14.68 -1.21 8.54
CA ASN A 533 -15.74 -2.23 8.50
C ASN A 533 -17.05 -1.69 9.12
N VAL A 534 -16.96 -0.96 10.23
CA VAL A 534 -18.11 -0.29 10.88
C VAL A 534 -18.79 0.70 9.93
N VAL A 535 -18.03 1.44 9.11
CA VAL A 535 -18.58 2.35 8.09
C VAL A 535 -19.43 1.62 7.05
N GLN A 536 -19.05 0.38 6.71
CA GLN A 536 -19.76 -0.44 5.72
C GLN A 536 -20.99 -1.12 6.33
N TYR A 537 -20.87 -1.64 7.55
CA TYR A 537 -21.88 -2.47 8.20
C TYR A 537 -22.33 -1.93 9.58
N PRO A 538 -22.77 -0.66 9.69
CA PRO A 538 -23.11 -0.06 10.99
C PRO A 538 -24.34 -0.71 11.65
N GLY A 539 -25.15 -1.46 10.89
CA GLY A 539 -26.28 -2.21 11.42
C GLY A 539 -25.86 -3.36 12.34
N ILE A 540 -24.73 -4.01 12.05
CA ILE A 540 -24.23 -5.15 12.84
C ILE A 540 -23.71 -4.67 14.19
N VAL A 541 -22.99 -3.54 14.23
CA VAL A 541 -22.51 -2.97 15.49
C VAL A 541 -23.66 -2.47 16.38
N ARG A 542 -24.72 -1.90 15.78
CA ARG A 542 -25.96 -1.60 16.52
C ARG A 542 -26.59 -2.85 17.12
N ARG A 543 -26.57 -3.96 16.38
CA ARG A 543 -27.07 -5.26 16.84
C ARG A 543 -26.24 -5.79 18.01
N MET A 544 -24.90 -5.81 17.90
CA MET A 544 -23.99 -6.14 19.01
C MET A 544 -24.38 -5.37 20.28
N VAL A 545 -24.57 -4.05 20.14
CA VAL A 545 -24.91 -3.21 21.29
C VAL A 545 -26.31 -3.51 21.84
N ALA A 546 -27.29 -3.76 20.98
CA ALA A 546 -28.67 -4.06 21.39
C ALA A 546 -28.78 -5.42 22.12
N GLU A 547 -27.97 -6.40 21.73
CA GLU A 547 -27.97 -7.77 22.28
C GLU A 547 -27.15 -7.90 23.58
N GLY A 548 -26.51 -6.82 24.03
CA GLY A 548 -25.81 -6.77 25.31
C GLY A 548 -24.30 -6.98 25.23
N HIS A 549 -23.74 -7.13 24.02
CA HIS A 549 -22.30 -7.30 23.81
C HIS A 549 -21.51 -6.01 24.07
N GLU A 550 -20.25 -6.18 24.43
CA GLU A 550 -19.29 -5.09 24.49
C GLU A 550 -18.64 -4.86 23.13
N VAL A 551 -18.30 -3.62 22.82
CA VAL A 551 -17.60 -3.23 21.60
C VAL A 551 -16.37 -2.44 22.00
N GLY A 552 -15.20 -2.92 21.62
CA GLY A 552 -13.90 -2.28 21.78
C GLY A 552 -13.36 -1.76 20.44
N SER A 553 -12.28 -0.98 20.54
CA SER A 553 -11.56 -0.44 19.40
C SER A 553 -10.46 -1.38 18.93
N HIS A 554 -10.45 -1.69 17.63
CA HIS A 554 -9.32 -2.32 16.94
C HIS A 554 -8.70 -1.39 15.88
N THR A 555 -8.72 -0.07 16.16
CA THR A 555 -8.35 1.04 15.25
C THR A 555 -9.30 1.25 14.04
N PHE A 556 -9.09 2.31 13.27
CA PHE A 556 -9.96 2.61 12.13
C PHE A 556 -9.58 1.83 10.87
N PHE A 557 -8.27 1.76 10.57
CA PHE A 557 -7.74 1.13 9.35
C PHE A 557 -6.95 -0.16 9.59
N HIS A 558 -6.81 -0.62 10.84
CA HIS A 558 -6.06 -1.84 11.20
C HIS A 558 -4.59 -1.79 10.72
N PRO A 559 -3.80 -0.78 11.12
CA PRO A 559 -2.40 -0.68 10.74
C PRO A 559 -1.55 -1.75 11.43
N GLU A 560 -0.43 -2.13 10.80
CA GLU A 560 0.63 -2.89 11.45
C GLU A 560 1.32 -2.06 12.56
N ASP A 561 1.82 -2.75 13.59
CA ASP A 561 2.27 -2.18 14.87
C ASP A 561 3.41 -1.15 14.75
N ASP A 562 4.30 -1.31 13.77
CA ASP A 562 5.44 -0.41 13.52
C ASP A 562 5.04 0.95 12.93
N ALA A 563 3.77 1.11 12.54
CA ALA A 563 3.29 2.26 11.77
C ALA A 563 2.48 3.30 12.58
N LEU A 564 2.32 3.12 13.89
CA LEU A 564 1.54 4.01 14.77
C LEU A 564 2.41 5.14 15.36
N GLY A 565 2.65 6.20 14.59
CA GLY A 565 3.13 7.46 15.17
C GLY A 565 2.07 8.12 16.08
N PRO A 566 2.43 9.00 17.03
CA PRO A 566 1.49 9.64 17.96
C PRO A 566 0.29 10.31 17.25
N GLU A 567 0.54 11.03 16.16
CA GLU A 567 -0.52 11.69 15.38
C GLU A 567 -1.45 10.69 14.69
N ARG A 568 -0.92 9.55 14.23
CA ARG A 568 -1.72 8.50 13.60
C ARG A 568 -2.55 7.75 14.63
N ALA A 569 -1.95 7.37 15.77
CA ALA A 569 -2.66 6.70 16.86
C ALA A 569 -3.88 7.51 17.30
N GLN A 570 -3.70 8.81 17.54
CA GLN A 570 -4.79 9.72 17.85
C GLN A 570 -5.87 9.74 16.76
N LEU A 571 -5.49 9.83 15.48
CA LEU A 571 -6.44 9.85 14.38
C LEU A 571 -7.24 8.54 14.25
N GLU A 572 -6.56 7.39 14.34
CA GLU A 572 -7.17 6.06 14.25
C GLU A 572 -8.17 5.83 15.40
N LEU A 573 -7.77 6.14 16.64
CA LEU A 573 -8.59 5.97 17.83
C LEU A 573 -9.77 6.93 17.83
N ASN A 574 -9.53 8.24 17.63
CA ASN A 574 -10.59 9.24 17.67
C ASN A 574 -11.59 9.04 16.51
N ALA A 575 -11.12 8.72 15.29
CA ALA A 575 -12.02 8.44 14.17
C ALA A 575 -12.97 7.28 14.47
N LEU A 576 -12.46 6.17 15.04
CA LEU A 576 -13.31 5.05 15.43
C LEU A 576 -14.24 5.41 16.59
N GLN A 577 -13.78 6.15 17.60
CA GLN A 577 -14.62 6.59 18.70
C GLN A 577 -15.81 7.43 18.24
N ARG A 578 -15.56 8.42 17.37
CA ARG A 578 -16.62 9.25 16.80
C ARG A 578 -17.58 8.43 15.97
N LEU A 579 -17.08 7.44 15.23
CA LEU A 579 -17.90 6.53 14.45
C LEU A 579 -18.79 5.66 15.35
N LEU A 580 -18.24 5.07 16.42
CA LEU A 580 -19.00 4.28 17.40
C LEU A 580 -20.06 5.13 18.10
N ALA A 581 -19.69 6.34 18.55
CA ALA A 581 -20.61 7.30 19.14
C ALA A 581 -21.76 7.64 18.19
N SER A 582 -21.46 7.84 16.91
CA SER A 582 -22.42 8.17 15.85
C SER A 582 -23.35 6.99 15.49
N VAL A 583 -22.84 5.76 15.53
CA VAL A 583 -23.57 4.56 15.10
C VAL A 583 -24.39 3.95 16.23
N THR A 584 -23.84 3.93 17.44
CA THR A 584 -24.39 3.21 18.60
C THR A 584 -24.89 4.14 19.71
N GLY A 585 -24.52 5.42 19.70
CA GLY A 585 -24.76 6.35 20.80
C GLY A 585 -23.81 6.18 21.98
N ARG A 586 -22.77 5.34 21.86
CA ARG A 586 -21.80 5.02 22.91
C ARG A 586 -20.37 5.12 22.40
N THR A 587 -19.45 5.51 23.28
CA THR A 587 -18.00 5.39 23.09
C THR A 587 -17.50 4.11 23.78
N THR A 588 -16.20 3.81 23.72
CA THR A 588 -15.63 2.64 24.40
C THR A 588 -14.25 2.91 24.97
N TYR A 589 -13.96 2.48 26.20
CA TYR A 589 -12.59 2.50 26.71
C TYR A 589 -11.80 1.27 26.27
N LEU A 590 -12.46 0.19 25.86
CA LEU A 590 -11.79 -1.07 25.53
C LEU A 590 -11.01 -0.92 24.22
N PHE A 591 -9.78 -1.40 24.23
CA PHE A 591 -8.91 -1.42 23.06
C PHE A 591 -8.09 -2.71 23.01
N ARG A 592 -7.84 -3.21 21.79
CA ARG A 592 -6.85 -4.26 21.53
C ARG A 592 -5.97 -3.85 20.37
N MET A 593 -4.65 -4.03 20.52
CA MET A 593 -3.65 -3.72 19.50
C MET A 593 -3.85 -4.63 18.28
N PRO A 594 -4.01 -4.07 17.05
CA PRO A 594 -3.91 -4.83 15.79
C PRO A 594 -2.55 -5.51 15.68
N TYR A 595 -2.49 -6.79 15.31
CA TYR A 595 -1.24 -7.58 15.19
C TYR A 595 -0.40 -7.75 16.48
N GLY A 596 -0.71 -6.99 17.54
CA GLY A 596 0.02 -7.04 18.80
C GLY A 596 -0.07 -8.41 19.46
N ARG A 597 1.03 -8.81 20.11
CA ARG A 597 1.09 -10.08 20.83
C ARG A 597 0.04 -10.12 21.92
N SER A 598 -0.77 -11.18 21.92
CA SER A 598 -1.83 -11.36 22.90
C SER A 598 -1.33 -11.42 24.34
N GLU A 599 -0.06 -11.75 24.59
CA GLU A 599 0.61 -11.74 25.90
C GLU A 599 1.21 -10.39 26.34
N GLY A 600 1.34 -9.46 25.40
CA GLY A 600 1.79 -8.09 25.61
C GLY A 600 3.10 -7.79 24.90
N PRO A 601 3.62 -6.55 25.03
CA PRO A 601 4.85 -6.15 24.37
C PRO A 601 6.06 -6.94 24.91
N LEU A 602 6.92 -7.41 24.02
CA LEU A 602 8.23 -7.99 24.34
C LEU A 602 9.35 -6.94 24.28
N THR A 603 9.15 -5.87 23.54
CA THR A 603 10.13 -4.79 23.37
C THR A 603 9.66 -3.46 23.96
N ALA A 604 10.61 -2.58 24.25
CA ALA A 604 10.34 -1.23 24.71
C ALA A 604 9.61 -0.38 23.65
N GLU A 605 9.78 -0.70 22.37
CA GLU A 605 9.09 -0.04 21.26
C GLU A 605 7.60 -0.41 21.22
N GLU A 606 7.28 -1.71 21.28
CA GLU A 606 5.89 -2.17 21.36
C GLU A 606 5.18 -1.60 22.61
N ALA A 607 5.89 -1.53 23.75
CA ALA A 607 5.33 -0.93 24.95
C ALA A 607 5.12 0.59 24.81
N ALA A 608 5.97 1.29 24.04
CA ALA A 608 5.75 2.70 23.73
C ALA A 608 4.51 2.91 22.87
N GLN A 609 4.20 1.99 21.95
CA GLN A 609 2.93 2.00 21.19
C GLN A 609 1.72 1.84 22.11
N GLN A 610 1.80 0.89 23.05
CA GLN A 610 0.77 0.72 24.07
C GLN A 610 0.55 2.01 24.89
N LEU A 611 1.63 2.70 25.26
CA LEU A 611 1.55 3.95 26.01
C LEU A 611 0.81 5.07 25.23
N LEU A 612 0.95 5.13 23.90
CA LEU A 612 0.20 6.10 23.08
C LEU A 612 -1.30 5.85 23.17
N VAL A 613 -1.72 4.58 23.12
CA VAL A 613 -3.12 4.17 23.26
C VAL A 613 -3.63 4.48 24.67
N GLU A 614 -2.83 4.18 25.70
CA GLU A 614 -3.16 4.48 27.09
C GLU A 614 -3.32 5.99 27.33
N HIS A 615 -2.48 6.82 26.71
CA HIS A 615 -2.57 8.28 26.78
C HIS A 615 -3.91 8.81 26.22
N GLU A 616 -4.39 8.21 25.12
CA GLU A 616 -5.67 8.56 24.48
C GLU A 616 -6.91 8.03 25.22
N GLY A 617 -6.77 7.45 26.42
CA GLY A 617 -7.94 7.13 27.25
C GLY A 617 -8.25 5.65 27.43
N HIS A 618 -7.59 4.77 26.68
CA HIS A 618 -8.03 3.41 26.48
C HIS A 618 -7.47 2.41 27.52
N LEU A 619 -8.23 1.34 27.73
CA LEU A 619 -7.87 0.15 28.50
C LEU A 619 -7.43 -0.94 27.51
N VAL A 620 -6.16 -1.33 27.57
CA VAL A 620 -5.58 -2.30 26.65
C VAL A 620 -5.86 -3.72 27.15
N ALA A 621 -6.61 -4.48 26.36
CA ALA A 621 -6.96 -5.87 26.63
C ALA A 621 -6.02 -6.83 25.88
N GLY A 622 -5.37 -7.70 26.62
CA GLY A 622 -4.66 -8.86 26.10
C GLY A 622 -5.56 -10.08 25.97
N ALA A 623 -4.93 -11.25 25.87
CA ALA A 623 -5.58 -12.54 25.97
C ALA A 623 -4.64 -13.65 26.44
N ASP A 624 -5.25 -14.76 26.87
CA ASP A 624 -4.56 -15.93 27.41
C ASP A 624 -4.62 -17.12 26.44
N ILE A 625 -5.69 -17.23 25.65
CA ILE A 625 -5.93 -18.36 24.75
C ILE A 625 -6.21 -17.84 23.33
N VAL A 626 -5.33 -18.19 22.39
CA VAL A 626 -5.39 -17.71 20.99
C VAL A 626 -5.29 -18.90 20.02
N PRO A 627 -6.40 -19.55 19.66
CA PRO A 627 -6.41 -20.52 18.56
C PRO A 627 -6.07 -19.84 17.23
N ARG A 628 -5.39 -20.56 16.33
CA ARG A 628 -5.08 -20.08 14.97
C ARG A 628 -6.28 -20.26 14.02
N ASP A 629 -7.44 -19.73 14.42
CA ASP A 629 -8.70 -19.91 13.70
C ASP A 629 -8.68 -19.29 12.30
N TRP A 630 -7.76 -18.34 12.04
CA TRP A 630 -7.49 -17.76 10.72
C TRP A 630 -6.64 -18.64 9.79
N GLU A 631 -5.96 -19.67 10.29
CA GLU A 631 -5.06 -20.55 9.52
C GLU A 631 -5.74 -21.82 8.99
N GLY A 632 -7.07 -21.87 8.99
CA GLY A 632 -7.85 -22.99 8.43
C GLY A 632 -8.01 -24.19 9.37
N MET A 633 -7.90 -23.98 10.69
CA MET A 633 -8.29 -24.98 11.69
C MET A 633 -9.76 -25.39 11.51
N SER A 634 -10.07 -26.67 11.68
CA SER A 634 -11.45 -27.14 11.71
C SER A 634 -12.17 -26.68 12.99
N PRO A 635 -13.51 -26.60 12.98
CA PRO A 635 -14.29 -26.20 14.15
C PRO A 635 -13.99 -27.01 15.42
N THR A 636 -13.72 -28.31 15.27
CA THR A 636 -13.37 -29.19 16.40
C THR A 636 -11.97 -28.92 16.91
N GLU A 637 -11.00 -28.67 16.03
CA GLU A 637 -9.62 -28.35 16.45
C GLU A 637 -9.57 -27.02 17.21
N ILE A 638 -10.35 -26.02 16.79
CA ILE A 638 -10.47 -24.75 17.53
C ILE A 638 -11.00 -25.02 18.95
N ALA A 639 -12.09 -25.80 19.06
CA ALA A 639 -12.69 -26.09 20.35
C ALA A 639 -11.79 -26.95 21.26
N ASP A 640 -11.10 -27.93 20.69
CA ASP A 640 -10.16 -28.79 21.41
C ASP A 640 -8.95 -27.98 21.90
N TYR A 641 -8.43 -27.06 21.08
CA TYR A 641 -7.34 -26.17 21.46
C TYR A 641 -7.74 -25.27 22.64
N VAL A 642 -8.89 -24.60 22.55
CA VAL A 642 -9.37 -23.71 23.62
C VAL A 642 -9.59 -24.50 24.92
N LEU A 643 -10.18 -25.69 24.85
CA LEU A 643 -10.40 -26.53 26.03
C LEU A 643 -9.09 -27.01 26.65
N ALA A 644 -8.09 -27.36 25.82
CA ALA A 644 -6.79 -27.83 26.30
C ALA A 644 -5.96 -26.71 26.97
N GLN A 645 -6.13 -25.45 26.56
CA GLN A 645 -5.45 -24.30 27.16
C GLN A 645 -6.23 -23.68 28.33
N ALA A 646 -7.52 -24.01 28.46
CA ALA A 646 -8.33 -23.59 29.59
C ALA A 646 -7.94 -24.41 30.83
N GLU A 647 -7.00 -23.89 31.62
CA GLU A 647 -6.48 -24.55 32.81
C GLU A 647 -6.55 -23.65 34.05
N GLY A 648 -6.80 -24.28 35.21
CA GLY A 648 -6.79 -23.60 36.51
C GLY A 648 -8.13 -22.98 36.94
N ASP A 649 -8.12 -22.38 38.13
CA ASP A 649 -9.26 -21.70 38.76
C ASP A 649 -9.14 -20.18 38.62
N GLN A 650 -8.68 -19.71 37.46
CA GLN A 650 -8.51 -18.29 37.15
C GLN A 650 -9.28 -17.91 35.88
N GLY A 651 -9.74 -16.66 35.84
CA GLY A 651 -10.41 -16.13 34.67
C GLY A 651 -9.45 -15.99 33.50
N GLN A 652 -9.88 -16.41 32.31
CA GLN A 652 -9.08 -16.34 31.08
C GLN A 652 -9.84 -15.68 29.93
N VAL A 653 -9.12 -15.10 28.99
CA VAL A 653 -9.66 -14.44 27.80
C VAL A 653 -9.28 -15.23 26.55
N VAL A 654 -10.28 -15.59 25.75
CA VAL A 654 -10.15 -16.26 24.47
C VAL A 654 -10.30 -15.25 23.34
N VAL A 655 -9.40 -15.28 22.35
CA VAL A 655 -9.51 -14.49 21.11
C VAL A 655 -9.89 -15.37 19.94
N LEU A 656 -10.82 -14.89 19.13
CA LEU A 656 -11.23 -15.47 17.86
C LEU A 656 -11.37 -14.33 16.84
N HIS A 657 -11.49 -14.66 15.56
CA HIS A 657 -11.65 -13.65 14.51
C HIS A 657 -13.03 -13.74 13.86
N ASP A 658 -13.72 -12.60 13.72
CA ASP A 658 -15.04 -12.53 13.07
C ASP A 658 -15.01 -11.88 11.68
N ALA A 659 -13.83 -11.49 11.19
CA ALA A 659 -13.59 -11.07 9.80
C ALA A 659 -12.16 -11.45 9.34
N GLY A 660 -11.67 -10.84 8.24
CA GLY A 660 -10.30 -11.06 7.76
C GLY A 660 -10.11 -12.33 6.91
N GLY A 661 -11.15 -12.79 6.21
CA GLY A 661 -11.15 -14.02 5.40
C GLY A 661 -12.37 -14.89 5.68
N ASP A 662 -12.35 -16.15 5.24
CA ASP A 662 -13.41 -17.10 5.60
C ASP A 662 -13.35 -17.44 7.10
N ARG A 663 -14.44 -17.21 7.82
CA ARG A 663 -14.60 -17.52 9.25
C ARG A 663 -15.72 -18.51 9.54
N SER A 664 -16.15 -19.27 8.54
CA SER A 664 -17.17 -20.31 8.69
C SER A 664 -16.80 -21.35 9.76
N ALA A 665 -15.50 -21.68 9.88
CA ALA A 665 -15.00 -22.60 10.91
C ALA A 665 -15.15 -22.03 12.33
N THR A 666 -14.76 -20.76 12.52
CA THR A 666 -14.93 -20.04 13.80
C THR A 666 -16.39 -19.97 14.20
N VAL A 667 -17.29 -19.60 13.28
CA VAL A 667 -18.75 -19.56 13.54
C VAL A 667 -19.26 -20.90 14.06
N ALA A 668 -18.87 -22.01 13.42
CA ALA A 668 -19.28 -23.34 13.84
C ALA A 668 -18.67 -23.75 15.20
N ALA A 669 -17.46 -23.29 15.51
CA ALA A 669 -16.77 -23.60 16.76
C ALA A 669 -17.42 -22.95 17.99
N VAL A 670 -18.03 -21.76 17.86
CA VAL A 670 -18.55 -20.97 19.01
C VAL A 670 -19.45 -21.79 19.93
N SER A 671 -20.48 -22.44 19.38
CA SER A 671 -21.40 -23.25 20.19
C SER A 671 -20.71 -24.45 20.82
N MET A 672 -19.82 -25.12 20.08
CA MET A 672 -19.06 -26.28 20.59
C MET A 672 -18.13 -25.92 21.74
N MET A 673 -17.46 -24.77 21.65
CA MET A 673 -16.59 -24.25 22.71
C MET A 673 -17.40 -23.94 23.96
N ILE A 674 -18.53 -23.24 23.83
CA ILE A 674 -19.38 -22.87 24.95
C ILE A 674 -19.89 -24.13 25.68
N ASP A 675 -20.40 -25.12 24.94
CA ASP A 675 -20.92 -26.35 25.54
C ASP A 675 -19.84 -27.13 26.31
N ARG A 676 -18.63 -27.25 25.74
CA ARG A 676 -17.52 -27.99 26.36
C ARG A 676 -16.96 -27.26 27.58
N LEU A 677 -16.76 -25.95 27.50
CA LEU A 677 -16.30 -25.15 28.63
C LEU A 677 -17.32 -25.15 29.78
N ARG A 678 -18.62 -25.08 29.48
CA ARG A 678 -19.67 -25.25 30.50
C ARG A 678 -19.63 -26.63 31.16
N ALA A 679 -19.36 -27.69 30.39
CA ALA A 679 -19.23 -29.04 30.93
C ALA A 679 -18.07 -29.16 31.93
N GLU A 680 -16.98 -28.42 31.72
CA GLU A 680 -15.83 -28.31 32.64
C GLU A 680 -16.03 -27.31 33.80
N GLY A 681 -17.21 -26.67 33.86
CA GLY A 681 -17.61 -25.77 34.94
C GLY A 681 -17.28 -24.29 34.73
N TYR A 682 -16.89 -23.87 33.52
CA TYR A 682 -16.60 -22.46 33.25
C TYR A 682 -17.87 -21.61 33.10
N GLY A 683 -17.89 -20.45 33.77
CA GLY A 683 -18.84 -19.38 33.53
C GLY A 683 -18.37 -18.44 32.42
N PHE A 684 -19.29 -17.68 31.81
CA PHE A 684 -18.97 -16.70 30.79
C PHE A 684 -19.25 -15.28 31.28
N VAL A 685 -18.27 -14.41 31.14
CA VAL A 685 -18.37 -12.99 31.50
C VAL A 685 -17.77 -12.13 30.40
N PRO A 686 -18.29 -10.91 30.16
CA PRO A 686 -17.63 -9.98 29.25
C PRO A 686 -16.37 -9.39 29.90
N LEU A 687 -15.53 -8.70 29.13
CA LEU A 687 -14.26 -8.16 29.61
C LEU A 687 -14.41 -7.18 30.79
N SER A 688 -15.48 -6.37 30.84
CA SER A 688 -15.72 -5.49 32.00
C SER A 688 -15.83 -6.24 33.33
N GLY A 689 -16.26 -7.51 33.31
CA GLY A 689 -16.39 -8.36 34.50
C GLY A 689 -15.06 -8.59 35.22
N PHE A 690 -13.96 -8.63 34.48
CA PHE A 690 -12.59 -8.75 35.03
C PHE A 690 -12.15 -7.49 35.78
N LEU A 691 -12.76 -6.34 35.48
CA LEU A 691 -12.49 -5.06 36.14
C LEU A 691 -13.51 -4.73 37.25
N GLY A 692 -14.51 -5.58 37.47
CA GLY A 692 -15.64 -5.26 38.34
C GLY A 692 -16.46 -4.06 37.85
N LEU A 693 -16.37 -3.74 36.56
CA LEU A 693 -17.13 -2.68 35.91
C LEU A 693 -18.36 -3.27 35.22
N SER A 694 -19.37 -2.43 35.04
CA SER A 694 -20.48 -2.71 34.15
C SER A 694 -20.14 -2.34 32.71
N ARG A 695 -20.86 -2.94 31.78
CA ARG A 695 -20.85 -2.57 30.36
C ARG A 695 -21.03 -1.07 30.12
N ASP A 696 -21.92 -0.42 30.85
CA ASP A 696 -22.18 1.03 30.71
C ASP A 696 -21.01 1.89 31.16
N GLU A 697 -20.17 1.39 32.06
CA GLU A 697 -18.97 2.09 32.54
C GLU A 697 -17.81 1.97 31.55
N VAL A 698 -17.66 0.82 30.88
CA VAL A 698 -16.65 0.63 29.82
C VAL A 698 -17.10 1.17 28.46
N MET A 699 -18.41 1.31 28.22
CA MET A 699 -19.01 1.88 27.01
C MET A 699 -20.01 3.01 27.34
N PRO A 700 -19.54 4.17 27.83
CA PRO A 700 -20.42 5.24 28.27
C PRO A 700 -21.22 5.86 27.12
N LEU A 701 -22.33 6.51 27.45
CA LEU A 701 -23.12 7.26 26.47
C LEU A 701 -22.31 8.43 25.91
N ALA A 702 -22.36 8.60 24.58
CA ALA A 702 -21.73 9.73 23.93
C ALA A 702 -22.40 11.04 24.36
N THR A 703 -21.61 12.00 24.84
CA THR A 703 -22.09 13.31 25.31
C THR A 703 -22.03 14.39 24.22
N ASP A 704 -21.40 14.08 23.08
CA ASP A 704 -21.16 15.03 21.99
C ASP A 704 -22.43 15.31 21.14
N ARG A 705 -22.68 16.60 20.91
CA ARG A 705 -23.77 17.10 20.07
C ARG A 705 -23.46 16.99 18.57
N PHE A 706 -22.21 16.73 18.18
CA PHE A 706 -21.81 16.56 16.78
C PHE A 706 -22.04 15.16 16.21
N THR A 707 -22.44 14.19 17.03
CA THR A 707 -22.73 12.81 16.60
C THR A 707 -23.66 12.68 15.36
N PRO A 708 -24.72 13.52 15.17
CA PRO A 708 -25.53 13.43 13.95
C PRO A 708 -24.79 13.95 12.70
N PHE A 709 -23.92 14.95 12.87
CA PHE A 709 -23.09 15.49 11.80
C PHE A 709 -22.02 14.49 11.37
N ASP A 710 -21.37 13.85 12.34
CA ASP A 710 -20.38 12.80 12.08
C ASP A 710 -21.01 11.61 11.37
N LEU A 711 -22.16 11.13 11.86
CA LEU A 711 -22.91 10.06 11.19
C LEU A 711 -23.21 10.42 9.72
N ALA A 712 -23.75 11.62 9.49
CA ALA A 712 -24.04 12.09 8.14
C ALA A 712 -22.76 12.16 7.29
N SER A 713 -21.64 12.58 7.87
CA SER A 713 -20.36 12.70 7.19
C SER A 713 -19.78 11.34 6.81
N PHE A 714 -19.73 10.37 7.73
CA PHE A 714 -19.30 9.01 7.44
C PHE A 714 -20.19 8.33 6.39
N VAL A 715 -21.51 8.54 6.45
CA VAL A 715 -22.45 8.03 5.43
C VAL A 715 -22.16 8.64 4.06
N VAL A 716 -21.92 9.96 3.99
CA VAL A 716 -21.59 10.65 2.73
C VAL A 716 -20.25 10.15 2.17
N ILE A 717 -19.23 9.99 3.01
CA ILE A 717 -17.90 9.48 2.62
C ILE A 717 -18.03 8.06 2.07
N ALA A 718 -18.73 7.17 2.77
CA ALA A 718 -18.96 5.79 2.34
C ALA A 718 -19.75 5.71 1.04
N ALA A 719 -20.82 6.50 0.92
CA ALA A 719 -21.64 6.57 -0.29
C ALA A 719 -20.85 7.11 -1.48
N LEU A 720 -20.00 8.11 -1.27
CA LEU A 720 -19.11 8.64 -2.30
C LEU A 720 -18.10 7.59 -2.75
N GLY A 721 -17.44 6.89 -1.82
CA GLY A 721 -16.52 5.80 -2.14
C GLY A 721 -17.17 4.71 -3.02
N ARG A 722 -18.33 4.19 -2.59
CA ARG A 722 -19.10 3.22 -3.38
C ARG A 722 -19.54 3.76 -4.74
N PHE A 723 -19.98 5.02 -4.79
CA PHE A 723 -20.36 5.66 -6.04
C PHE A 723 -19.18 5.79 -7.00
N LEU A 724 -17.98 6.12 -6.50
CA LEU A 724 -16.75 6.21 -7.30
C LEU A 724 -16.33 4.85 -7.88
N VAL A 725 -16.40 3.78 -7.10
CA VAL A 725 -16.12 2.42 -7.59
C VAL A 725 -17.17 2.00 -8.62
N TRP A 726 -18.46 2.26 -8.36
CA TRP A 726 -19.54 1.93 -9.28
C TRP A 726 -19.42 2.69 -10.61
N ILE A 727 -19.19 4.00 -10.57
CA ILE A 727 -19.08 4.82 -11.79
C ILE A 727 -17.81 4.47 -12.57
N PHE A 728 -16.73 4.06 -11.90
CA PHE A 728 -15.53 3.53 -12.53
C PHE A 728 -15.87 2.29 -13.37
N TRP A 729 -16.51 1.28 -12.77
CA TRP A 729 -16.87 0.05 -13.47
C TRP A 729 -17.92 0.26 -14.57
N ALA A 730 -18.92 1.12 -14.34
CA ALA A 730 -19.87 1.52 -15.35
C ALA A 730 -19.17 2.21 -16.55
N GLY A 731 -18.17 3.04 -16.26
CA GLY A 731 -17.32 3.70 -17.25
C GLY A 731 -16.50 2.72 -18.08
N VAL A 732 -15.84 1.75 -17.43
CA VAL A 732 -15.08 0.68 -18.08
C VAL A 732 -16.01 -0.15 -18.97
N ALA A 733 -17.13 -0.65 -18.44
CA ALA A 733 -18.08 -1.47 -19.19
C ALA A 733 -18.64 -0.74 -20.43
N TYR A 734 -19.05 0.52 -20.28
CA TYR A 734 -19.50 1.33 -21.40
C TYR A 734 -18.37 1.58 -22.41
N GLY A 735 -17.15 1.90 -21.95
CA GLY A 735 -15.99 2.13 -22.80
C GLY A 735 -15.65 0.91 -23.66
N VAL A 736 -15.64 -0.28 -23.05
CA VAL A 736 -15.44 -1.57 -23.74
C VAL A 736 -16.54 -1.79 -24.77
N ALA A 737 -17.81 -1.72 -24.36
CA ALA A 737 -18.95 -1.96 -25.24
C ALA A 737 -18.97 -1.00 -26.45
N ARG A 738 -18.72 0.30 -26.21
CA ARG A 738 -18.67 1.32 -27.26
C ARG A 738 -17.51 1.06 -28.23
N SER A 739 -16.31 0.77 -27.73
CA SER A 739 -15.15 0.51 -28.58
C SER A 739 -15.34 -0.73 -29.45
N LEU A 740 -15.87 -1.83 -28.89
CA LEU A 740 -16.19 -3.03 -29.64
C LEU A 740 -17.28 -2.77 -30.70
N PHE A 741 -18.31 -2.01 -30.35
CA PHE A 741 -19.39 -1.64 -31.27
C PHE A 741 -18.87 -0.81 -32.45
N VAL A 742 -18.07 0.24 -32.18
CA VAL A 742 -17.46 1.08 -33.23
C VAL A 742 -16.52 0.27 -34.10
N LEU A 743 -15.65 -0.56 -33.50
CA LEU A 743 -14.74 -1.44 -34.22
C LEU A 743 -15.50 -2.40 -35.13
N ALA A 744 -16.56 -3.06 -34.63
CA ALA A 744 -17.40 -3.96 -35.40
C ALA A 744 -18.04 -3.24 -36.60
N LEU A 745 -18.57 -2.03 -36.42
CA LEU A 745 -19.14 -1.24 -37.52
C LEU A 745 -18.08 -0.85 -38.57
N ALA A 746 -16.87 -0.50 -38.13
CA ALA A 746 -15.75 -0.17 -39.00
C ALA A 746 -15.31 -1.38 -39.85
N LEU A 747 -15.22 -2.57 -39.23
CA LEU A 747 -14.89 -3.84 -39.89
C LEU A 747 -15.99 -4.28 -40.87
N LEU A 748 -17.26 -4.07 -40.53
CA LEU A 748 -18.40 -4.39 -41.39
C LEU A 748 -18.60 -3.39 -42.54
N ARG A 749 -17.83 -2.30 -42.60
CA ARG A 749 -17.93 -1.31 -43.67
C ARG A 749 -17.45 -1.90 -45.00
N ARG A 750 -18.38 -2.04 -45.95
CA ARG A 750 -18.07 -2.49 -47.32
C ARG A 750 -17.28 -1.41 -48.07
N ARG A 751 -16.42 -1.82 -49.00
CA ARG A 751 -15.78 -0.89 -49.94
C ARG A 751 -16.86 -0.26 -50.83
N HIS A 752 -16.68 1.00 -51.17
CA HIS A 752 -17.58 1.70 -52.09
C HIS A 752 -17.59 0.98 -53.44
N PRO A 753 -18.76 0.56 -53.95
CA PRO A 753 -18.86 0.08 -55.32
C PRO A 753 -18.50 1.23 -56.26
N GLY A 754 -17.81 0.94 -57.37
CA GLY A 754 -17.60 1.96 -58.40
C GLY A 754 -18.96 2.49 -58.86
N HIS A 755 -19.18 3.81 -58.75
CA HIS A 755 -20.43 4.40 -59.18
C HIS A 755 -20.58 4.30 -60.71
N PRO A 756 -21.71 3.82 -61.24
CA PRO A 756 -21.89 3.62 -62.69
C PRO A 756 -22.19 4.91 -63.47
N GLY A 757 -22.20 6.09 -62.82
CA GLY A 757 -22.43 7.39 -63.45
C GLY A 757 -21.16 8.18 -63.67
N GLU A 758 -21.17 9.09 -64.64
CA GLU A 758 -20.04 10.01 -64.87
C GLU A 758 -19.94 11.04 -63.74
N PRO A 759 -18.73 11.28 -63.20
CA PRO A 759 -18.53 12.32 -62.19
C PRO A 759 -18.68 13.72 -62.81
N PRO A 760 -19.00 14.76 -62.01
CA PRO A 760 -19.18 16.12 -62.54
C PRO A 760 -17.94 16.66 -63.25
N GLY A 761 -18.09 17.20 -64.47
CA GLY A 761 -16.96 17.56 -65.34
C GLY A 761 -16.08 18.76 -64.91
N SER A 762 -16.39 19.43 -63.81
CA SER A 762 -15.57 20.52 -63.26
C SER A 762 -15.73 20.68 -61.75
N VAL A 763 -14.71 21.22 -61.10
CA VAL A 763 -14.65 21.37 -59.64
C VAL A 763 -14.00 22.71 -59.28
N THR A 764 -14.53 23.35 -58.24
CA THR A 764 -13.92 24.56 -57.65
C THR A 764 -13.25 24.20 -56.33
N ILE A 765 -11.95 24.46 -56.20
CA ILE A 765 -11.20 24.34 -54.96
C ILE A 765 -11.21 25.70 -54.27
N ALA A 766 -11.81 25.79 -53.08
CA ALA A 766 -11.93 27.02 -52.31
C ALA A 766 -10.92 27.02 -51.14
N ILE A 767 -10.03 28.01 -51.12
CA ILE A 767 -8.94 28.14 -50.14
C ILE A 767 -9.12 29.45 -49.36
N PRO A 768 -9.69 29.43 -48.14
CA PRO A 768 -9.72 30.61 -47.27
C PRO A 768 -8.33 30.82 -46.64
N ALA A 769 -7.82 32.05 -46.66
CA ALA A 769 -6.50 32.40 -46.17
C ALA A 769 -6.56 33.61 -45.22
N TYR A 770 -5.85 33.53 -44.09
CA TYR A 770 -5.62 34.65 -43.18
C TYR A 770 -4.24 34.51 -42.53
N ASN A 771 -3.29 35.35 -42.95
CA ASN A 771 -1.89 35.30 -42.52
C ASN A 771 -1.18 33.95 -42.80
N GLU A 772 -1.17 33.52 -44.07
CA GLU A 772 -0.65 32.23 -44.52
C GLU A 772 0.46 32.37 -45.60
N GLU A 773 1.21 33.48 -45.58
CA GLU A 773 2.25 33.82 -46.56
C GLU A 773 3.25 32.67 -46.83
N LEU A 774 3.59 31.90 -45.79
CA LEU A 774 4.62 30.85 -45.85
C LEU A 774 4.17 29.56 -46.56
N VAL A 775 2.87 29.31 -46.69
CA VAL A 775 2.32 28.00 -47.10
C VAL A 775 1.30 28.09 -48.24
N ILE A 776 0.68 29.25 -48.46
CA ILE A 776 -0.42 29.42 -49.42
C ILE A 776 -0.03 29.08 -50.86
N VAL A 777 1.22 29.36 -51.27
CA VAL A 777 1.70 29.08 -52.63
C VAL A 777 1.75 27.58 -52.90
N ASP A 778 2.25 26.80 -51.94
CA ASP A 778 2.37 25.35 -52.07
C ASP A 778 0.99 24.69 -52.10
N ALA A 779 0.04 25.18 -51.30
CA ALA A 779 -1.35 24.71 -51.31
C ALA A 779 -2.05 24.94 -52.66
N ILE A 780 -1.90 26.14 -53.25
CA ILE A 780 -2.45 26.44 -54.58
C ILE A 780 -1.79 25.59 -55.66
N ALA A 781 -0.46 25.44 -55.61
CA ALA A 781 0.27 24.62 -56.58
C ALA A 781 -0.17 23.15 -56.52
N ALA A 782 -0.37 22.59 -55.32
CA ALA A 782 -0.87 21.23 -55.13
C ALA A 782 -2.31 21.06 -55.65
N ALA A 783 -3.18 22.04 -55.40
CA ALA A 783 -4.54 22.07 -55.93
C ALA A 783 -4.56 22.07 -57.47
N LEU A 784 -3.70 22.85 -58.12
CA LEU A 784 -3.59 22.90 -59.59
C LEU A 784 -2.97 21.62 -60.20
N ALA A 785 -2.15 20.91 -59.43
CA ALA A 785 -1.47 19.68 -59.85
C ALA A 785 -2.31 18.39 -59.67
N SER A 786 -3.54 18.51 -59.16
CA SER A 786 -4.46 17.37 -58.97
C SER A 786 -4.92 16.78 -60.32
N ASP A 787 -5.05 15.45 -60.39
CA ASP A 787 -5.44 14.68 -61.59
C ASP A 787 -6.95 14.76 -61.85
N TYR A 788 -7.46 15.96 -62.15
CA TYR A 788 -8.87 16.15 -62.51
C TYR A 788 -9.04 17.22 -63.60
N PRO A 789 -9.87 16.98 -64.63
CA PRO A 789 -10.16 17.99 -65.64
C PRO A 789 -11.03 19.12 -65.05
N GLY A 790 -10.89 20.33 -65.57
CA GLY A 790 -11.80 21.43 -65.22
C GLY A 790 -11.66 21.97 -63.78
N ILE A 791 -10.47 21.89 -63.19
CA ILE A 791 -10.16 22.51 -61.88
C ILE A 791 -10.17 24.05 -62.00
N ARG A 792 -10.86 24.68 -61.05
CA ARG A 792 -10.77 26.12 -60.76
C ARG A 792 -10.38 26.30 -59.30
N VAL A 793 -9.55 27.29 -58.98
CA VAL A 793 -9.11 27.60 -57.62
C VAL A 793 -9.58 29.00 -57.25
N ILE A 794 -10.33 29.13 -56.17
CA ILE A 794 -10.71 30.41 -55.59
C ILE A 794 -9.99 30.55 -54.25
N VAL A 795 -9.13 31.56 -54.15
CA VAL A 795 -8.43 31.92 -52.93
C VAL A 795 -9.12 33.15 -52.35
N VAL A 796 -9.50 33.09 -51.08
CA VAL A 796 -10.13 34.23 -50.39
C VAL A 796 -9.21 34.70 -49.27
N ASP A 797 -8.58 35.84 -49.48
CA ASP A 797 -7.81 36.55 -48.47
C ASP A 797 -8.76 37.30 -47.52
N ASP A 798 -8.89 36.79 -46.29
CA ASP A 798 -9.78 37.29 -45.24
C ASP A 798 -9.13 38.44 -44.44
N GLY A 799 -8.59 39.43 -45.16
CA GLY A 799 -7.95 40.61 -44.59
C GLY A 799 -6.62 40.31 -43.91
N SER A 800 -5.74 39.52 -44.57
CA SER A 800 -4.40 39.22 -44.04
C SER A 800 -3.60 40.50 -43.78
N THR A 801 -2.81 40.45 -42.71
CA THR A 801 -1.89 41.51 -42.28
C THR A 801 -0.44 41.26 -42.68
N ASP A 802 -0.16 40.11 -43.29
CA ASP A 802 1.15 39.73 -43.85
C ASP A 802 1.16 39.76 -45.39
N GLY A 803 2.19 39.19 -46.03
CA GLY A 803 2.33 39.15 -47.48
C GLY A 803 1.44 38.14 -48.22
N THR A 804 0.43 37.51 -47.59
CA THR A 804 -0.38 36.42 -48.17
C THR A 804 -0.93 36.76 -49.57
N ALA A 805 -1.69 37.85 -49.69
CA ALA A 805 -2.30 38.23 -50.97
C ALA A 805 -1.24 38.56 -52.05
N ALA A 806 -0.15 39.23 -51.66
CA ALA A 806 0.96 39.54 -52.55
C ALA A 806 1.70 38.29 -53.02
N ALA A 807 1.82 37.26 -52.18
CA ALA A 807 2.41 35.97 -52.54
C ALA A 807 1.57 35.24 -53.60
N VAL A 808 0.24 35.25 -53.44
CA VAL A 808 -0.68 34.65 -54.43
C VAL A 808 -0.63 35.38 -55.77
N GLU A 809 -0.67 36.72 -55.76
CA GLU A 809 -0.57 37.52 -56.98
C GLU A 809 0.76 37.30 -57.70
N ARG A 810 1.87 37.31 -56.97
CA ARG A 810 3.21 37.12 -57.56
C ARG A 810 3.38 35.74 -58.20
N ALA A 811 2.81 34.70 -57.59
CA ALA A 811 2.99 33.32 -58.05
C ALA A 811 1.98 32.89 -59.12
N PHE A 812 0.78 33.47 -59.16
CA PHE A 812 -0.33 32.96 -59.98
C PHE A 812 -1.10 34.03 -60.79
N ALA A 813 -0.54 35.24 -60.99
CA ALA A 813 -1.20 36.29 -61.79
C ALA A 813 -1.61 35.83 -63.20
N ASP A 814 -0.77 35.01 -63.85
CA ASP A 814 -0.98 34.53 -65.22
C ASP A 814 -1.69 33.16 -65.30
N GLU A 815 -2.12 32.59 -64.17
CA GLU A 815 -2.83 31.30 -64.14
C GLU A 815 -4.35 31.53 -64.20
N PRO A 816 -5.01 31.31 -65.34
CA PRO A 816 -6.44 31.62 -65.53
C PRO A 816 -7.37 30.75 -64.67
N ARG A 817 -6.89 29.64 -64.12
CA ARG A 817 -7.66 28.80 -63.19
C ARG A 817 -7.70 29.37 -61.77
N VAL A 818 -6.83 30.31 -61.40
CA VAL A 818 -6.75 30.88 -60.04
C VAL A 818 -7.45 32.24 -59.96
N ARG A 819 -8.32 32.40 -58.97
CA ARG A 819 -9.01 33.66 -58.67
C ARG A 819 -8.76 34.07 -57.22
N LEU A 820 -8.12 35.22 -57.02
CA LEU A 820 -7.98 35.83 -55.69
C LEU A 820 -9.14 36.79 -55.40
N ILE A 821 -9.75 36.65 -54.22
CA ILE A 821 -10.76 37.56 -53.67
C ILE A 821 -10.18 38.14 -52.38
N ARG A 822 -10.27 39.45 -52.19
CA ARG A 822 -9.86 40.13 -50.94
C ARG A 822 -11.09 40.66 -50.23
N GLN A 823 -11.17 40.47 -48.92
CA GLN A 823 -12.25 41.01 -48.07
C GLN A 823 -11.71 41.52 -46.73
N GLU A 824 -12.54 42.21 -45.96
CA GLU A 824 -12.26 42.46 -44.55
C GLU A 824 -12.38 41.16 -43.74
N ASN A 825 -11.59 41.06 -42.66
CA ASN A 825 -11.56 39.87 -41.80
C ASN A 825 -12.93 39.61 -41.17
N GLY A 826 -13.58 38.54 -41.64
CA GLY A 826 -14.88 38.06 -41.14
C GLY A 826 -14.81 36.64 -40.58
N GLY A 827 -13.62 36.03 -40.58
CA GLY A 827 -13.40 34.63 -40.22
C GLY A 827 -13.58 33.67 -41.39
N LYS A 828 -13.08 32.44 -41.23
CA LYS A 828 -13.12 31.36 -42.23
C LYS A 828 -14.51 31.12 -42.84
N CYS A 829 -15.58 31.16 -42.04
CA CYS A 829 -16.96 31.05 -42.52
C CYS A 829 -17.33 32.17 -43.50
N SER A 830 -16.89 33.42 -43.25
CA SER A 830 -17.11 34.56 -44.14
C SER A 830 -16.37 34.37 -45.46
N ALA A 831 -15.08 34.00 -45.37
CA ALA A 831 -14.24 33.75 -46.54
C ALA A 831 -14.78 32.63 -47.44
N LEU A 832 -15.21 31.51 -46.85
CA LEU A 832 -15.84 30.42 -47.61
C LEU A 832 -17.17 30.87 -48.24
N ASN A 833 -18.01 31.62 -47.54
CA ASN A 833 -19.25 32.15 -48.11
C ASN A 833 -19.00 33.13 -49.26
N ALA A 834 -17.95 33.95 -49.20
CA ALA A 834 -17.52 34.80 -50.30
C ALA A 834 -17.07 33.98 -51.53
N ALA A 835 -16.34 32.88 -51.33
CA ALA A 835 -16.00 31.96 -52.41
C ALA A 835 -17.27 31.38 -53.08
N TYR A 836 -18.28 30.98 -52.31
CA TYR A 836 -19.54 30.41 -52.83
C TYR A 836 -20.37 31.39 -53.69
N ALA A 837 -20.14 32.70 -53.59
CA ALA A 837 -20.76 33.69 -54.46
C ALA A 837 -20.24 33.59 -55.92
N GLU A 838 -19.00 33.13 -56.09
CA GLU A 838 -18.33 33.00 -57.39
C GLU A 838 -18.32 31.55 -57.91
N VAL A 839 -18.66 30.56 -57.06
CA VAL A 839 -18.74 29.13 -57.44
C VAL A 839 -19.82 28.91 -58.50
N ARG A 840 -19.40 28.41 -59.67
CA ARG A 840 -20.29 27.97 -60.77
C ARG A 840 -20.31 26.46 -60.99
N THR A 841 -19.41 25.72 -60.34
CA THR A 841 -19.30 24.27 -60.47
C THR A 841 -20.32 23.54 -59.59
N GLU A 842 -20.60 22.28 -59.93
CA GLU A 842 -21.53 21.43 -59.16
C GLU A 842 -20.94 21.01 -57.80
N VAL A 843 -19.62 20.83 -57.75
CA VAL A 843 -18.89 20.43 -56.54
C VAL A 843 -17.85 21.50 -56.18
N VAL A 844 -17.68 21.69 -54.87
CA VAL A 844 -16.65 22.53 -54.27
C VAL A 844 -15.80 21.69 -53.34
N VAL A 845 -14.48 21.76 -53.46
CA VAL A 845 -13.54 21.18 -52.50
C VAL A 845 -13.00 22.29 -51.63
N ALA A 846 -13.37 22.32 -50.35
CA ALA A 846 -12.78 23.22 -49.38
C ALA A 846 -11.44 22.64 -48.90
N VAL A 847 -10.39 23.47 -48.93
CA VAL A 847 -9.02 23.10 -48.55
C VAL A 847 -8.45 24.21 -47.69
N ASP A 848 -7.81 23.86 -46.57
CA ASP A 848 -7.11 24.83 -45.73
C ASP A 848 -5.85 25.35 -46.43
N ALA A 849 -5.50 26.62 -46.18
CA ALA A 849 -4.35 27.28 -46.80
C ALA A 849 -2.98 26.65 -46.48
N ASP A 850 -2.90 25.78 -45.49
CA ASP A 850 -1.71 25.02 -45.08
C ASP A 850 -1.74 23.55 -45.53
N THR A 851 -2.69 23.18 -46.40
CA THR A 851 -2.92 21.78 -46.76
C THR A 851 -2.48 21.48 -48.18
N ILE A 852 -1.68 20.42 -48.32
CA ILE A 852 -1.20 19.88 -49.59
C ILE A 852 -2.05 18.67 -49.97
N LEU A 853 -2.76 18.74 -51.09
CA LEU A 853 -3.54 17.62 -51.61
C LEU A 853 -2.63 16.60 -52.33
N ASP A 854 -2.93 15.31 -52.15
CA ASP A 854 -2.34 14.27 -53.01
C ASP A 854 -2.90 14.39 -54.44
N ARG A 855 -2.12 13.98 -55.44
CA ARG A 855 -2.48 14.15 -56.86
C ARG A 855 -3.81 13.49 -57.21
N ASP A 856 -4.10 12.33 -56.63
CA ASP A 856 -5.33 11.58 -56.93
C ASP A 856 -6.52 12.01 -56.04
N ALA A 857 -6.30 12.87 -55.04
CA ALA A 857 -7.30 13.17 -54.01
C ALA A 857 -8.59 13.75 -54.60
N VAL A 858 -8.49 14.77 -55.44
CA VAL A 858 -9.67 15.42 -56.05
C VAL A 858 -10.46 14.43 -56.90
N LYS A 859 -9.78 13.62 -57.72
CA LYS A 859 -10.39 12.58 -58.55
C LYS A 859 -11.19 11.57 -57.73
N LEU A 860 -10.60 11.09 -56.64
CA LEU A 860 -11.23 10.13 -55.74
C LEU A 860 -12.46 10.74 -55.05
N LEU A 861 -12.39 12.00 -54.61
CA LEU A 861 -13.54 12.70 -54.01
C LEU A 861 -14.68 12.91 -55.02
N MET A 862 -14.35 13.34 -56.24
CA MET A 862 -15.32 13.64 -57.29
C MET A 862 -16.12 12.41 -57.75
N GLY A 863 -15.50 11.22 -57.74
CA GLY A 863 -16.16 9.96 -58.12
C GLY A 863 -17.43 9.63 -57.34
N HIS A 864 -17.55 10.10 -56.09
CA HIS A 864 -18.73 9.88 -55.24
C HIS A 864 -19.93 10.73 -55.65
N PHE A 865 -19.73 11.88 -56.30
CA PHE A 865 -20.82 12.79 -56.66
C PHE A 865 -21.65 12.31 -57.86
N ALA A 866 -21.26 11.21 -58.50
CA ALA A 866 -22.12 10.46 -59.42
C ALA A 866 -23.41 9.96 -58.72
N ASP A 867 -23.41 9.78 -57.40
CA ASP A 867 -24.65 9.57 -56.62
C ASP A 867 -25.25 10.92 -56.18
N PRO A 868 -26.47 11.28 -56.65
CA PRO A 868 -27.11 12.56 -56.29
C PRO A 868 -27.47 12.65 -54.80
N ARG A 869 -27.52 11.52 -54.08
CA ARG A 869 -27.80 11.50 -52.63
C ARG A 869 -26.60 11.94 -51.80
N ILE A 870 -25.39 11.93 -52.37
CA ILE A 870 -24.18 12.35 -51.67
C ILE A 870 -24.10 13.87 -51.69
N GLY A 871 -24.15 14.46 -50.50
CA GLY A 871 -24.04 15.91 -50.30
C GLY A 871 -22.63 16.36 -49.94
N ALA A 872 -21.82 15.47 -49.35
CA ALA A 872 -20.43 15.74 -49.04
C ALA A 872 -19.59 14.45 -48.96
N VAL A 873 -18.28 14.61 -49.19
CA VAL A 873 -17.27 13.55 -49.09
C VAL A 873 -16.12 14.05 -48.21
N ALA A 874 -15.82 13.31 -47.15
CA ALA A 874 -14.65 13.55 -46.32
C ALA A 874 -13.43 12.79 -46.88
N GLY A 875 -12.32 13.48 -47.09
CA GLY A 875 -11.02 12.85 -47.37
C GLY A 875 -10.25 12.52 -46.09
N ASN A 876 -9.10 11.88 -46.26
CA ASN A 876 -8.21 11.44 -45.19
C ASN A 876 -7.05 12.42 -44.99
N VAL A 877 -6.93 12.98 -43.79
CA VAL A 877 -5.95 14.00 -43.43
C VAL A 877 -4.75 13.36 -42.73
N ARG A 878 -3.53 13.69 -43.17
CA ARG A 878 -2.28 13.25 -42.55
C ARG A 878 -1.51 14.44 -41.97
N VAL A 879 -0.77 14.18 -40.90
CA VAL A 879 0.14 15.17 -40.31
C VAL A 879 1.47 15.15 -41.08
N GLY A 880 1.90 16.31 -41.59
CA GLY A 880 3.17 16.45 -42.33
C GLY A 880 4.38 16.72 -41.44
N ASN A 881 4.23 17.55 -40.42
CA ASN A 881 5.33 18.01 -39.54
C ASN A 881 5.51 17.13 -38.30
N ARG A 882 6.02 15.91 -38.48
CA ARG A 882 6.13 14.90 -37.40
C ARG A 882 7.41 14.98 -36.55
N ARG A 883 8.01 16.17 -36.39
CA ARG A 883 9.29 16.33 -35.66
C ARG A 883 9.12 16.22 -34.15
N GLY A 884 8.08 16.81 -33.59
CA GLY A 884 7.78 16.80 -32.15
C GLY A 884 6.90 15.65 -31.69
N LEU A 885 6.98 15.29 -30.41
CA LEU A 885 6.15 14.24 -29.79
C LEU A 885 4.64 14.53 -29.93
N LEU A 886 4.20 15.78 -29.72
CA LEU A 886 2.79 16.18 -29.84
C LEU A 886 2.24 15.95 -31.25
N ALA A 887 3.00 16.32 -32.28
CA ALA A 887 2.60 16.13 -33.67
C ALA A 887 2.52 14.64 -34.04
N ARG A 888 3.43 13.80 -33.50
CA ARG A 888 3.41 12.33 -33.68
C ARG A 888 2.22 11.68 -32.96
N LEU A 889 1.88 12.13 -31.74
CA LEU A 889 0.69 11.66 -31.01
C LEU A 889 -0.60 12.05 -31.73
N GLN A 890 -0.67 13.27 -32.27
CA GLN A 890 -1.80 13.70 -33.12
C GLN A 890 -1.88 12.91 -34.43
N ALA A 891 -0.75 12.53 -35.03
CA ALA A 891 -0.74 11.67 -36.20
C ALA A 891 -1.35 10.29 -35.88
N LEU A 892 -1.03 9.71 -34.72
CA LEU A 892 -1.61 8.43 -34.26
C LEU A 892 -3.12 8.54 -34.00
N GLU A 893 -3.58 9.64 -33.38
CA GLU A 893 -5.00 9.93 -33.24
C GLU A 893 -5.70 10.04 -34.61
N TYR A 894 -5.09 10.72 -35.59
CA TYR A 894 -5.67 10.88 -36.91
C TYR A 894 -5.83 9.54 -37.64
N ILE A 895 -4.83 8.66 -37.56
CA ILE A 895 -4.90 7.32 -38.15
C ILE A 895 -6.07 6.54 -37.54
N THR A 896 -6.19 6.54 -36.22
CA THR A 896 -7.26 5.81 -35.51
C THR A 896 -8.64 6.41 -35.75
N ALA A 897 -8.83 7.71 -35.49
CA ALA A 897 -10.13 8.36 -35.61
C ALA A 897 -10.68 8.34 -37.05
N GLN A 898 -9.81 8.52 -38.06
CA GLN A 898 -10.28 8.51 -39.45
C GLN A 898 -10.53 7.10 -39.98
N ASN A 899 -9.65 6.13 -39.67
CA ASN A 899 -9.83 4.77 -40.18
C ASN A 899 -10.77 3.91 -39.33
N ILE A 900 -11.20 4.34 -38.15
CA ILE A 900 -12.14 3.57 -37.31
C ILE A 900 -13.44 4.34 -37.12
N ASP A 901 -13.40 5.52 -36.48
CA ASP A 901 -14.63 6.25 -36.14
C ASP A 901 -15.37 6.72 -37.41
N ARG A 902 -14.69 7.27 -38.43
CA ARG A 902 -15.37 7.72 -39.66
C ARG A 902 -15.95 6.55 -40.47
N ARG A 903 -15.28 5.41 -40.49
CA ARG A 903 -15.80 4.17 -41.12
C ARG A 903 -17.10 3.72 -40.46
N ALA A 904 -17.13 3.72 -39.13
CA ALA A 904 -18.33 3.38 -38.37
C ALA A 904 -19.44 4.44 -38.56
N ALA A 905 -19.09 5.72 -38.50
CA ALA A 905 -20.03 6.83 -38.66
C ALA A 905 -20.69 6.85 -40.04
N GLU A 906 -19.94 6.58 -41.10
CA GLU A 906 -20.47 6.46 -42.46
C GLU A 906 -21.53 5.36 -42.59
N ARG A 907 -21.30 4.19 -41.98
CA ARG A 907 -22.25 3.06 -42.00
C ARG A 907 -23.60 3.44 -41.38
N LEU A 908 -23.58 4.31 -40.38
CA LEU A 908 -24.77 4.80 -39.68
C LEU A 908 -25.35 6.09 -40.30
N ASN A 909 -24.74 6.63 -41.36
CA ASN A 909 -25.03 7.99 -41.88
C ASN A 909 -25.03 9.03 -40.76
N ALA A 910 -23.92 9.03 -40.01
CA ALA A 910 -23.75 9.72 -38.75
C ALA A 910 -22.45 10.53 -38.71
N MET A 911 -21.97 11.03 -39.86
CA MET A 911 -20.72 11.78 -39.90
C MET A 911 -20.85 13.09 -39.11
N LEU A 912 -19.93 13.40 -38.21
CA LEU A 912 -19.97 14.68 -37.48
C LEU A 912 -19.19 15.79 -38.18
N VAL A 913 -18.12 15.43 -38.89
CA VAL A 913 -17.19 16.40 -39.46
C VAL A 913 -16.67 15.89 -40.81
N VAL A 914 -16.86 16.70 -41.84
CA VAL A 914 -16.07 16.68 -43.07
C VAL A 914 -14.95 17.69 -42.85
N PRO A 915 -13.67 17.27 -42.85
CA PRO A 915 -12.57 18.16 -42.43
C PRO A 915 -12.37 19.31 -43.42
N GLY A 916 -12.14 20.52 -42.91
CA GLY A 916 -11.77 21.69 -43.72
C GLY A 916 -10.49 21.52 -44.57
N ALA A 917 -9.58 20.63 -44.16
CA ALA A 917 -8.35 20.32 -44.89
C ALA A 917 -8.60 19.55 -46.21
N ILE A 918 -9.67 18.75 -46.30
CA ILE A 918 -10.00 17.97 -47.51
C ILE A 918 -11.48 17.56 -47.48
N GLY A 919 -12.35 18.51 -47.79
CA GLY A 919 -13.80 18.30 -47.81
C GLY A 919 -14.40 18.65 -49.15
N ALA A 920 -15.02 17.70 -49.83
CA ALA A 920 -15.78 17.96 -51.05
C ALA A 920 -17.28 18.08 -50.75
N TRP A 921 -17.94 19.04 -51.38
CA TRP A 921 -19.31 19.45 -51.08
C TRP A 921 -20.11 19.66 -52.36
N ARG A 922 -21.34 19.13 -52.42
CA ARG A 922 -22.29 19.43 -53.49
C ARG A 922 -22.77 20.87 -53.30
N ALA A 923 -22.51 21.74 -54.28
CA ALA A 923 -22.79 23.17 -54.17
C ALA A 923 -24.27 23.46 -53.91
N GLU A 924 -25.17 22.69 -54.53
CA GLU A 924 -26.61 22.78 -54.28
C GLU A 924 -26.97 22.45 -52.82
N ALA A 925 -26.39 21.39 -52.26
CA ALA A 925 -26.66 20.97 -50.89
C ALA A 925 -26.24 22.06 -49.89
N VAL A 926 -25.08 22.68 -50.10
CA VAL A 926 -24.58 23.80 -49.27
C VAL A 926 -25.48 25.04 -49.39
N ARG A 927 -25.92 25.39 -50.60
CA ARG A 927 -26.88 26.50 -50.80
C ARG A 927 -28.22 26.22 -50.12
N LYS A 928 -28.73 24.99 -50.21
CA LYS A 928 -30.01 24.57 -49.61
C LYS A 928 -30.03 24.73 -48.08
N VAL A 929 -28.90 24.55 -47.42
CA VAL A 929 -28.79 24.69 -45.95
C VAL A 929 -28.40 26.09 -45.48
N GLY A 930 -28.19 27.03 -46.41
CA GLY A 930 -27.90 28.43 -46.09
C GLY A 930 -26.40 28.75 -45.97
N LEU A 931 -25.54 28.00 -46.67
CA LEU A 931 -24.08 28.14 -46.67
C LEU A 931 -23.44 27.86 -45.29
N TYR A 932 -22.21 28.32 -45.04
CA TYR A 932 -21.54 28.15 -43.75
C TYR A 932 -22.15 29.09 -42.70
N SER A 933 -22.33 28.58 -41.48
CA SER A 933 -22.95 29.31 -40.37
C SER A 933 -21.93 29.93 -39.43
N ALA A 934 -22.12 31.20 -39.09
CA ALA A 934 -21.36 31.88 -38.03
C ALA A 934 -21.87 31.57 -36.60
N ASP A 935 -22.88 30.70 -36.46
CA ASP A 935 -23.43 30.31 -35.15
C ASP A 935 -22.42 29.46 -34.32
N THR A 936 -21.42 28.85 -34.97
CA THR A 936 -20.44 27.91 -34.39
C THR A 936 -19.03 28.24 -34.87
N ILE A 937 -17.99 27.96 -34.07
CA ILE A 937 -16.58 28.20 -34.45
C ILE A 937 -15.94 27.09 -35.30
N THR A 938 -16.65 25.98 -35.48
CA THR A 938 -16.29 24.85 -36.35
C THR A 938 -17.34 24.75 -37.44
N GLU A 939 -17.21 25.62 -38.43
CA GLU A 939 -18.17 25.81 -39.51
C GLU A 939 -18.34 24.57 -40.40
N ASP A 940 -17.29 23.75 -40.51
CA ASP A 940 -17.25 22.51 -41.25
C ASP A 940 -18.08 21.40 -40.57
N ALA A 941 -17.95 21.24 -39.25
CA ALA A 941 -18.76 20.32 -38.45
C ALA A 941 -20.25 20.71 -38.49
N ASP A 942 -20.56 22.00 -38.37
CA ASP A 942 -21.93 22.51 -38.45
C ASP A 942 -22.56 22.22 -39.82
N LEU A 943 -21.85 22.55 -40.90
CA LEU A 943 -22.30 22.28 -42.27
C LEU A 943 -22.52 20.78 -42.53
N THR A 944 -21.64 19.93 -42.01
CA THR A 944 -21.74 18.46 -42.12
C THR A 944 -23.07 17.95 -41.56
N VAL A 945 -23.44 18.40 -40.36
CA VAL A 945 -24.70 17.99 -39.72
C VAL A 945 -25.91 18.64 -40.40
N ALA A 946 -25.79 19.89 -40.84
CA ALA A 946 -26.85 20.59 -41.56
C ALA A 946 -27.22 19.88 -42.88
N ILE A 947 -26.24 19.45 -43.66
CA ILE A 947 -26.44 18.72 -44.92
C ILE A 947 -27.13 17.37 -44.69
N GLN A 948 -26.70 16.61 -43.68
CA GLN A 948 -27.38 15.34 -43.34
C GLN A 948 -28.82 15.55 -42.89
N ARG A 949 -29.11 16.63 -42.16
CA ARG A 949 -30.48 17.01 -41.79
C ARG A 949 -31.33 17.48 -42.97
N ALA A 950 -30.71 17.90 -44.07
CA ALA A 950 -31.39 18.22 -45.32
C ALA A 950 -31.64 16.99 -46.22
N GLY A 951 -31.29 15.79 -45.74
CA GLY A 951 -31.58 14.50 -46.39
C GLY A 951 -30.43 13.91 -47.21
N TYR A 952 -29.28 14.59 -47.29
CA TYR A 952 -28.12 14.07 -48.01
C TYR A 952 -27.31 13.09 -47.15
N ARG A 953 -26.50 12.27 -47.83
CA ARG A 953 -25.50 11.39 -47.20
C ARG A 953 -24.12 12.03 -47.23
N VAL A 954 -23.32 11.67 -46.23
CA VAL A 954 -21.91 12.04 -46.15
C VAL A 954 -21.10 10.76 -46.12
N VAL A 955 -20.11 10.67 -47.01
CA VAL A 955 -19.26 9.48 -47.17
C VAL A 955 -17.80 9.80 -46.83
N PHE A 956 -17.01 8.77 -46.52
CA PHE A 956 -15.58 8.88 -46.24
C PHE A 956 -14.77 8.10 -47.26
N GLU A 957 -13.89 8.79 -47.99
CA GLU A 957 -12.97 8.21 -48.97
C GLU A 957 -11.56 8.16 -48.39
N GLU A 958 -11.17 7.00 -47.88
CA GLU A 958 -9.91 6.80 -47.16
C GLU A 958 -8.66 6.96 -48.03
N ARG A 959 -8.79 6.85 -49.36
CA ARG A 959 -7.68 6.97 -50.32
C ARG A 959 -7.40 8.41 -50.76
N ALA A 960 -8.35 9.33 -50.54
CA ALA A 960 -8.16 10.73 -50.90
C ALA A 960 -7.35 11.42 -49.80
N PHE A 961 -6.03 11.49 -49.95
CA PHE A 961 -5.13 12.01 -48.92
C PHE A 961 -4.89 13.51 -49.04
N SER A 962 -4.74 14.16 -47.90
CA SER A 962 -4.09 15.47 -47.78
C SER A 962 -3.08 15.49 -46.64
N VAL A 963 -2.10 16.38 -46.71
CA VAL A 963 -1.10 16.60 -45.66
C VAL A 963 -1.24 18.01 -45.12
N THR A 964 -1.37 18.15 -43.80
CA THR A 964 -1.51 19.43 -43.09
C THR A 964 -0.54 19.50 -41.91
N ASP A 965 -0.36 20.70 -41.36
CA ASP A 965 0.46 20.97 -40.18
C ASP A 965 -0.31 20.74 -38.87
N ALA A 966 0.28 19.95 -37.98
CA ALA A 966 -0.14 19.81 -36.59
C ALA A 966 0.61 20.81 -35.68
N PRO A 967 0.03 21.20 -34.53
CA PRO A 967 0.74 22.02 -33.55
C PRO A 967 1.98 21.32 -32.98
N GLU A 968 3.15 21.97 -33.04
CA GLU A 968 4.39 21.45 -32.44
C GLU A 968 4.60 21.86 -30.98
N THR A 969 3.90 22.92 -30.52
CA THR A 969 4.02 23.45 -29.15
C THR A 969 2.73 23.29 -28.36
N LEU A 970 2.86 23.00 -27.05
CA LEU A 970 1.72 22.78 -26.16
C LEU A 970 0.70 23.95 -26.14
N PRO A 971 1.09 25.24 -26.06
CA PRO A 971 0.11 26.33 -26.07
C PRO A 971 -0.72 26.38 -27.36
N THR A 972 -0.10 26.09 -28.51
CA THR A 972 -0.77 26.07 -29.81
C THR A 972 -1.69 24.87 -29.94
N PHE A 973 -1.25 23.70 -29.46
CA PHE A 973 -2.07 22.50 -29.34
C PHE A 973 -3.33 22.74 -28.49
N MET A 974 -3.16 23.30 -27.29
CA MET A 974 -4.27 23.57 -26.36
C MET A 974 -5.28 24.57 -26.94
N ARG A 975 -4.83 25.58 -27.71
CA ARG A 975 -5.72 26.50 -28.41
C ARG A 975 -6.53 25.82 -29.50
N GLN A 976 -5.88 24.97 -30.31
CA GLN A 976 -6.55 24.19 -31.36
C GLN A 976 -7.61 23.27 -30.76
N ARG A 977 -7.25 22.47 -29.75
CA ARG A 977 -8.15 21.50 -29.12
C ARG A 977 -9.30 22.15 -28.34
N LEU A 978 -9.06 23.28 -27.71
CA LEU A 978 -10.12 24.06 -27.09
C LEU A 978 -11.12 24.59 -28.13
N ARG A 979 -10.64 25.05 -29.30
CA ARG A 979 -11.51 25.47 -30.40
C ARG A 979 -12.38 24.30 -30.90
N TRP A 980 -11.78 23.13 -31.12
CA TRP A 980 -12.50 21.96 -31.60
C TRP A 980 -13.50 21.43 -30.59
N SER A 981 -13.09 21.24 -29.33
CA SER A 981 -13.99 20.75 -28.27
C SER A 981 -15.18 21.69 -28.08
N PHE A 982 -14.92 22.99 -28.01
CA PHE A 982 -15.98 23.99 -27.88
C PHE A 982 -16.89 24.06 -29.12
N GLY A 983 -16.31 24.05 -30.33
CA GLY A 983 -17.08 24.07 -31.57
C GLY A 983 -17.96 22.85 -31.76
N MET A 984 -17.44 21.66 -31.44
CA MET A 984 -18.22 20.42 -31.46
C MET A 984 -19.40 20.46 -30.47
N MET A 985 -19.19 21.02 -29.27
CA MET A 985 -20.30 21.27 -28.33
C MET A 985 -21.34 22.24 -28.90
N GLN A 986 -20.91 23.32 -29.57
CA GLN A 986 -21.82 24.27 -30.21
C GLN A 986 -22.64 23.60 -31.31
N THR A 987 -22.00 22.81 -32.19
CA THR A 987 -22.63 22.05 -33.26
C THR A 987 -23.66 21.07 -32.70
N ALA A 988 -23.27 20.25 -31.71
CA ALA A 988 -24.17 19.30 -31.08
C ALA A 988 -25.36 19.99 -30.39
N TRP A 989 -25.13 21.13 -29.72
CA TRP A 989 -26.21 21.89 -29.10
C TRP A 989 -27.18 22.50 -30.13
N LYS A 990 -26.65 23.14 -31.19
CA LYS A 990 -27.46 23.70 -32.29
C LYS A 990 -28.28 22.61 -32.96
N HIS A 991 -27.68 21.45 -33.18
CA HIS A 991 -28.29 20.34 -33.89
C HIS A 991 -28.94 19.28 -32.99
N ARG A 992 -29.12 19.51 -31.68
CA ARG A 992 -29.72 18.55 -30.71
C ARG A 992 -31.06 17.91 -31.11
N ARG A 993 -31.80 18.54 -32.04
CA ARG A 993 -33.05 18.01 -32.61
C ARG A 993 -32.85 17.12 -33.85
N ALA A 994 -31.61 16.76 -34.18
CA ALA A 994 -31.27 15.95 -35.35
C ALA A 994 -31.88 14.55 -35.32
N ALA A 995 -32.22 14.01 -34.13
CA ALA A 995 -32.85 12.69 -33.98
C ALA A 995 -34.12 12.49 -34.85
N LYS A 996 -34.81 13.58 -35.21
CA LYS A 996 -35.99 13.54 -36.08
C LYS A 996 -35.70 13.65 -37.58
N THR A 997 -34.60 14.29 -37.96
CA THR A 997 -34.31 14.68 -39.36
C THR A 997 -33.06 14.01 -39.95
N ALA A 998 -32.16 13.53 -39.10
CA ALA A 998 -30.94 12.80 -39.45
C ALA A 998 -30.68 11.78 -38.33
N ARG A 999 -31.35 10.62 -38.40
CA ARG A 999 -31.39 9.62 -37.31
C ARG A 999 -30.00 9.14 -36.90
N GLY A 1000 -29.10 8.88 -37.85
CA GLY A 1000 -27.71 8.47 -37.56
C GLY A 1000 -27.00 9.47 -36.65
N VAL A 1001 -26.83 10.72 -37.12
CA VAL A 1001 -26.21 11.79 -36.33
C VAL A 1001 -26.95 12.04 -35.01
N GLY A 1002 -28.28 12.01 -35.03
CA GLY A 1002 -29.10 12.37 -33.88
C GLY A 1002 -29.20 11.33 -32.77
N TRP A 1003 -29.09 10.04 -33.09
CA TRP A 1003 -29.15 8.93 -32.12
C TRP A 1003 -27.79 8.32 -31.79
N PHE A 1004 -26.80 8.48 -32.66
CA PHE A 1004 -25.45 7.95 -32.44
C PHE A 1004 -24.47 9.07 -32.12
N SER A 1005 -24.11 9.92 -33.08
CA SER A 1005 -22.91 10.75 -32.92
C SER A 1005 -23.07 11.95 -31.98
N ILE A 1006 -24.23 12.61 -31.96
CA ILE A 1006 -24.49 13.69 -30.99
C ILE A 1006 -24.53 13.12 -29.56
N PRO A 1007 -25.29 12.04 -29.27
CA PRO A 1007 -25.22 11.40 -27.96
C PRO A 1007 -23.81 10.90 -27.59
N ASP A 1008 -23.12 10.22 -28.51
CA ASP A 1008 -21.74 9.76 -28.30
C ASP A 1008 -20.82 10.93 -27.94
N LEU A 1009 -20.87 12.06 -28.66
CA LEU A 1009 -20.09 13.25 -28.32
C LEU A 1009 -20.38 13.76 -26.89
N TRP A 1010 -21.63 13.80 -26.45
CA TRP A 1010 -21.97 14.23 -25.10
C TRP A 1010 -21.50 13.24 -24.03
N VAL A 1011 -21.60 11.93 -24.29
CA VAL A 1011 -21.23 10.89 -23.33
C VAL A 1011 -19.72 10.65 -23.32
N THR A 1012 -19.11 10.31 -24.46
CA THR A 1012 -17.67 9.99 -24.54
C THR A 1012 -16.81 11.24 -24.62
N GLY A 1013 -17.21 12.21 -25.44
CA GLY A 1013 -16.41 13.43 -25.66
C GLY A 1013 -16.45 14.40 -24.48
N ILE A 1014 -17.60 14.54 -23.80
CA ILE A 1014 -17.78 15.51 -22.71
C ILE A 1014 -17.86 14.84 -21.34
N LEU A 1015 -18.88 14.01 -21.06
CA LEU A 1015 -19.09 13.44 -19.73
C LEU A 1015 -17.90 12.59 -19.28
N PHE A 1016 -17.43 11.66 -20.11
CA PHE A 1016 -16.26 10.83 -19.79
C PHE A 1016 -14.98 11.65 -19.77
N GLY A 1017 -14.85 12.68 -20.61
CA GLY A 1017 -13.73 13.62 -20.53
C GLY A 1017 -13.67 14.38 -19.19
N LEU A 1018 -14.82 14.61 -18.54
CA LEU A 1018 -14.91 15.19 -17.20
C LEU A 1018 -14.65 14.14 -16.11
N LEU A 1019 -15.13 12.91 -16.26
CA LEU A 1019 -14.98 11.85 -15.25
C LEU A 1019 -13.62 11.12 -15.29
N ALA A 1020 -12.92 11.12 -16.42
CA ALA A 1020 -11.68 10.38 -16.60
C ALA A 1020 -10.58 10.70 -15.58
N PRO A 1021 -10.32 11.98 -15.20
CA PRO A 1021 -9.35 12.28 -14.14
C PRO A 1021 -9.70 11.65 -12.78
N VAL A 1022 -10.99 11.49 -12.48
CA VAL A 1022 -11.43 10.83 -11.24
C VAL A 1022 -11.15 9.33 -11.31
N ALA A 1023 -11.44 8.69 -12.44
CA ALA A 1023 -11.08 7.29 -12.66
C ALA A 1023 -9.57 7.04 -12.61
N ASP A 1024 -8.77 7.95 -13.19
CA ASP A 1024 -7.31 7.89 -13.14
C ASP A 1024 -6.80 8.10 -11.69
N ALA A 1025 -7.44 8.98 -10.90
CA ALA A 1025 -7.11 9.15 -9.48
C ALA A 1025 -7.45 7.92 -8.63
N VAL A 1026 -8.59 7.26 -8.88
CA VAL A 1026 -8.96 6.00 -8.22
C VAL A 1026 -7.94 4.90 -8.54
N PHE A 1027 -7.51 4.80 -9.80
CA PHE A 1027 -6.44 3.89 -10.21
C PHE A 1027 -5.10 4.21 -9.54
N LEU A 1028 -4.69 5.47 -9.48
CA LEU A 1028 -3.47 5.87 -8.78
C LEU A 1028 -3.55 5.59 -7.29
N GLY A 1029 -4.71 5.78 -6.65
CA GLY A 1029 -4.93 5.42 -5.25
C GLY A 1029 -4.77 3.92 -5.01
N ALA A 1030 -5.31 3.08 -5.90
CA ALA A 1030 -5.11 1.63 -5.86
C ALA A 1030 -3.62 1.26 -6.00
N LEU A 1031 -2.89 1.89 -6.92
CA LEU A 1031 -1.44 1.66 -7.08
C LEU A 1031 -0.63 2.10 -5.85
N VAL A 1032 -0.96 3.26 -5.27
CA VAL A 1032 -0.29 3.75 -4.06
C VAL A 1032 -0.53 2.79 -2.90
N ARG A 1033 -1.77 2.29 -2.74
CA ARG A 1033 -2.09 1.30 -1.71
C ARG A 1033 -1.30 0.01 -1.87
N GLU A 1034 -1.23 -0.56 -3.08
CA GLU A 1034 -0.39 -1.74 -3.32
C GLU A 1034 1.11 -1.45 -3.13
N GLY A 1035 1.55 -0.23 -3.46
CA GLY A 1035 2.93 0.20 -3.21
C GLY A 1035 3.25 0.32 -1.72
N LEU A 1036 2.28 0.77 -0.91
CA LEU A 1036 2.39 0.81 0.55
C LEU A 1036 2.40 -0.61 1.12
N ASN A 1037 1.48 -1.49 0.68
CA ASN A 1037 1.46 -2.89 1.08
C ASN A 1037 2.83 -3.55 0.82
N LEU A 1038 3.41 -3.36 -0.37
CA LEU A 1038 4.74 -3.88 -0.71
C LEU A 1038 5.85 -3.28 0.17
N ALA A 1039 5.78 -1.99 0.48
CA ALA A 1039 6.75 -1.34 1.36
C ALA A 1039 6.67 -1.86 2.80
N GLN A 1040 5.50 -2.36 3.21
CA GLN A 1040 5.23 -3.00 4.50
C GLN A 1040 5.51 -4.52 4.48
N GLY A 1041 6.11 -5.06 3.41
CA GLY A 1041 6.42 -6.49 3.31
C GLY A 1041 5.21 -7.39 3.02
N LEU A 1042 4.01 -6.83 2.85
CA LEU A 1042 2.83 -7.59 2.45
C LEU A 1042 2.95 -8.06 0.98
N PRO A 1043 2.30 -9.18 0.63
CA PRO A 1043 2.29 -9.68 -0.74
C PRO A 1043 1.80 -8.62 -1.74
N VAL A 1044 2.48 -8.50 -2.88
CA VAL A 1044 2.01 -7.67 -3.99
C VAL A 1044 0.67 -8.22 -4.46
N LEU A 1045 -0.35 -7.37 -4.63
CA LEU A 1045 -1.74 -7.77 -4.93
C LEU A 1045 -2.43 -8.42 -3.72
N ALA A 1046 -2.30 -7.82 -2.54
CA ALA A 1046 -2.99 -8.27 -1.32
C ALA A 1046 -4.45 -7.80 -1.26
N ASP A 1047 -4.77 -6.60 -1.78
CA ASP A 1047 -6.13 -6.05 -1.72
C ASP A 1047 -6.93 -6.34 -3.00
N GLU A 1048 -7.96 -7.17 -2.90
CA GLU A 1048 -8.79 -7.59 -4.04
C GLU A 1048 -9.41 -6.40 -4.81
N LEU A 1049 -9.82 -5.35 -4.11
CA LEU A 1049 -10.42 -4.18 -4.72
C LEU A 1049 -9.39 -3.42 -5.57
N SER A 1050 -8.17 -3.21 -5.06
CA SER A 1050 -7.05 -2.60 -5.78
C SER A 1050 -6.76 -3.37 -7.07
N ILE A 1051 -6.64 -4.69 -6.97
CA ILE A 1051 -6.37 -5.57 -8.12
C ILE A 1051 -7.47 -5.42 -9.16
N SER A 1052 -8.73 -5.46 -8.73
CA SER A 1052 -9.87 -5.33 -9.63
C SER A 1052 -9.87 -3.98 -10.36
N ILE A 1053 -9.54 -2.89 -9.68
CA ILE A 1053 -9.44 -1.53 -10.26
C ILE A 1053 -8.29 -1.46 -11.25
N ILE A 1054 -7.11 -1.97 -10.89
CA ILE A 1054 -5.92 -2.01 -11.75
C ILE A 1054 -6.21 -2.82 -13.02
N ALA A 1055 -6.80 -4.00 -12.88
CA ALA A 1055 -7.19 -4.86 -13.99
C ALA A 1055 -8.24 -4.18 -14.88
N GLY A 1056 -9.29 -3.60 -14.29
CA GLY A 1056 -10.34 -2.88 -15.01
C GLY A 1056 -9.82 -1.69 -15.80
N TRP A 1057 -8.88 -0.93 -15.23
CA TRP A 1057 -8.24 0.19 -15.92
C TRP A 1057 -7.39 -0.30 -17.11
N ALA A 1058 -6.69 -1.43 -16.97
CA ALA A 1058 -5.83 -2.02 -18.01
C ALA A 1058 -6.60 -2.55 -19.24
N VAL A 1059 -7.88 -2.94 -19.09
CA VAL A 1059 -8.71 -3.44 -20.20
C VAL A 1059 -8.85 -2.42 -21.34
N LEU A 1060 -9.06 -1.14 -21.03
CA LEU A 1060 -9.28 -0.11 -22.06
C LEU A 1060 -8.04 0.13 -22.95
N PRO A 1061 -6.82 0.29 -22.40
CA PRO A 1061 -5.59 0.31 -23.20
C PRO A 1061 -5.41 -0.92 -24.09
N LEU A 1062 -5.74 -2.13 -23.62
CA LEU A 1062 -5.65 -3.34 -24.44
C LEU A 1062 -6.57 -3.27 -25.66
N ILE A 1063 -7.79 -2.73 -25.50
CA ILE A 1063 -8.70 -2.47 -26.62
C ILE A 1063 -8.16 -1.37 -27.55
N ASP A 1064 -7.59 -0.30 -26.99
CA ASP A 1064 -6.96 0.77 -27.78
C ASP A 1064 -5.86 0.18 -28.68
N VAL A 1065 -5.06 -0.77 -28.19
CA VAL A 1065 -4.04 -1.47 -28.98
C VAL A 1065 -4.67 -2.22 -30.17
N ILE A 1066 -5.74 -2.97 -29.95
CA ILE A 1066 -6.46 -3.69 -31.02
C ILE A 1066 -7.00 -2.71 -32.07
N VAL A 1067 -7.60 -1.60 -31.62
CA VAL A 1067 -8.15 -0.55 -32.50
C VAL A 1067 -7.03 0.10 -33.33
N VAL A 1068 -5.90 0.42 -32.72
CA VAL A 1068 -4.73 1.01 -33.38
C VAL A 1068 -4.19 0.08 -34.46
N PHE A 1069 -3.92 -1.19 -34.14
CA PHE A 1069 -3.40 -2.13 -35.13
C PHE A 1069 -4.40 -2.41 -36.26
N THR A 1070 -5.70 -2.41 -35.97
CA THR A 1070 -6.74 -2.50 -37.01
C THR A 1070 -6.70 -1.27 -37.92
N ALA A 1071 -6.54 -0.07 -37.37
CA ALA A 1071 -6.43 1.18 -38.13
C ALA A 1071 -5.20 1.17 -39.06
N PHE A 1072 -4.04 0.73 -38.58
CA PHE A 1072 -2.84 0.56 -39.40
C PHE A 1072 -3.02 -0.48 -40.52
N GLY A 1073 -3.86 -1.50 -40.30
CA GLY A 1073 -4.24 -2.45 -41.33
C GLY A 1073 -4.92 -1.81 -42.55
N TYR A 1074 -5.65 -0.71 -42.34
CA TYR A 1074 -6.28 0.08 -43.41
C TYR A 1074 -5.32 1.08 -44.07
N GLU A 1075 -4.33 1.56 -43.33
CA GLU A 1075 -3.39 2.60 -43.80
C GLU A 1075 -1.94 2.10 -43.84
N ARG A 1076 -1.70 1.03 -44.61
CA ARG A 1076 -0.42 0.30 -44.67
C ARG A 1076 0.82 1.13 -45.06
N ARG A 1077 0.64 2.33 -45.60
CA ARG A 1077 1.73 3.25 -45.98
C ARG A 1077 2.20 4.12 -44.82
N GLU A 1078 1.53 4.07 -43.68
CA GLU A 1078 1.90 4.82 -42.48
C GLU A 1078 2.97 4.12 -41.65
N GLN A 1079 3.69 4.90 -40.83
CA GLN A 1079 4.81 4.40 -40.04
C GLN A 1079 4.31 3.63 -38.81
N LEU A 1080 4.47 2.30 -38.81
CA LEU A 1080 4.09 1.42 -37.69
C LEU A 1080 4.79 1.78 -36.37
N SER A 1081 5.95 2.43 -36.41
CA SER A 1081 6.66 2.91 -35.22
C SER A 1081 5.85 3.92 -34.39
N LEU A 1082 4.82 4.54 -34.95
CA LEU A 1082 3.88 5.37 -34.20
C LEU A 1082 3.06 4.55 -33.19
N ALA A 1083 2.84 3.24 -33.40
CA ALA A 1083 2.13 2.39 -32.45
C ALA A 1083 2.87 2.25 -31.10
N LEU A 1084 4.20 2.48 -31.06
CA LEU A 1084 4.96 2.54 -29.81
C LEU A 1084 4.55 3.72 -28.92
N LEU A 1085 3.80 4.69 -29.45
CA LEU A 1085 3.32 5.86 -28.70
C LEU A 1085 2.00 5.63 -27.96
N ILE A 1086 1.39 4.44 -28.04
CA ILE A 1086 0.11 4.13 -27.36
C ILE A 1086 0.17 4.42 -25.84
N PRO A 1087 1.21 4.01 -25.09
CA PRO A 1087 1.30 4.34 -23.66
C PRO A 1087 1.34 5.85 -23.42
N PHE A 1088 2.10 6.59 -24.23
CA PHE A 1088 2.19 8.06 -24.15
C PHE A 1088 0.87 8.74 -24.55
N GLN A 1089 0.08 8.12 -25.44
CA GLN A 1089 -1.25 8.60 -25.78
C GLN A 1089 -2.19 8.50 -24.57
N ARG A 1090 -2.09 7.44 -23.77
CA ARG A 1090 -2.89 7.27 -22.54
C ARG A 1090 -2.41 8.18 -21.42
N LEU A 1091 -1.11 8.18 -21.13
CA LEU A 1091 -0.53 8.81 -19.94
C LEU A 1091 -0.24 10.31 -20.09
N LEU A 1092 0.02 10.79 -21.31
CA LEU A 1092 0.36 12.21 -21.56
C LEU A 1092 -0.68 12.92 -22.41
N TYR A 1093 -1.10 12.31 -23.53
CA TYR A 1093 -1.95 12.99 -24.51
C TYR A 1093 -3.40 13.18 -24.06
N ARG A 1094 -4.03 12.11 -23.56
CA ARG A 1094 -5.43 12.15 -23.09
C ARG A 1094 -5.65 13.14 -21.93
N PRO A 1095 -4.78 13.23 -20.90
CA PRO A 1095 -4.88 14.27 -19.88
C PRO A 1095 -4.95 15.70 -20.44
N LEU A 1096 -4.19 16.01 -21.49
CA LEU A 1096 -4.27 17.31 -22.16
C LEU A 1096 -5.65 17.55 -22.79
N LEU A 1097 -6.26 16.51 -23.37
CA LEU A 1097 -7.61 16.58 -23.92
C LEU A 1097 -8.64 16.82 -22.80
N TYR A 1098 -8.51 16.17 -21.64
CA TYR A 1098 -9.41 16.40 -20.51
C TYR A 1098 -9.42 17.88 -20.12
N VAL A 1099 -8.23 18.48 -19.94
CA VAL A 1099 -8.08 19.93 -19.63
C VAL A 1099 -8.78 20.80 -20.69
N THR A 1100 -8.74 20.42 -21.96
CA THR A 1100 -9.45 21.17 -23.02
C THR A 1100 -10.98 21.04 -22.91
N VAL A 1101 -11.49 19.87 -22.52
CA VAL A 1101 -12.92 19.65 -22.25
C VAL A 1101 -13.38 20.49 -21.07
N TYR A 1102 -12.67 20.48 -19.94
CA TYR A 1102 -12.95 21.34 -18.79
C TYR A 1102 -13.01 22.83 -19.18
N ARG A 1103 -12.03 23.30 -19.96
CA ARG A 1103 -12.01 24.69 -20.45
C ARG A 1103 -13.16 24.98 -21.43
N ALA A 1104 -13.52 24.04 -22.30
CA ALA A 1104 -14.63 24.19 -23.24
C ALA A 1104 -15.97 24.27 -22.51
N VAL A 1105 -16.23 23.36 -21.57
CA VAL A 1105 -17.42 23.36 -20.70
C VAL A 1105 -17.47 24.65 -19.89
N GLY A 1106 -16.36 25.05 -19.26
CA GLY A 1106 -16.26 26.31 -18.54
C GLY A 1106 -16.60 27.54 -19.40
N ARG A 1107 -16.13 27.59 -20.65
CA ARG A 1107 -16.49 28.66 -21.61
C ARG A 1107 -17.97 28.64 -22.00
N ALA A 1108 -18.53 27.44 -22.24
CA ALA A 1108 -19.93 27.27 -22.62
C ALA A 1108 -20.88 27.70 -21.50
N LEU A 1109 -20.54 27.32 -20.26
CA LEU A 1109 -21.26 27.69 -19.05
C LEU A 1109 -21.13 29.20 -18.77
N ALA A 1110 -19.92 29.76 -18.84
CA ALA A 1110 -19.67 31.21 -18.64
C ALA A 1110 -20.21 32.09 -19.78
N GLY A 1111 -20.53 31.50 -20.93
CA GLY A 1111 -21.03 32.17 -22.12
C GLY A 1111 -20.01 33.03 -22.86
N ARG A 1112 -18.73 32.65 -22.80
CA ARG A 1112 -17.62 33.33 -23.51
C ARG A 1112 -17.36 32.67 -24.86
N ILE A 1113 -17.08 33.47 -25.89
CA ILE A 1113 -16.69 32.96 -27.21
C ILE A 1113 -15.16 32.74 -27.26
N ALA A 1114 -14.73 31.69 -27.98
CA ALA A 1114 -13.36 31.56 -28.46
C ALA A 1114 -13.22 32.30 -29.80
N GLY A 1115 -12.20 33.14 -30.01
CA GLY A 1115 -11.93 33.73 -31.34
C GLY A 1115 -11.22 32.73 -32.28
N TRP A 1116 -11.23 33.00 -33.59
CA TRP A 1116 -10.33 32.33 -34.55
C TRP A 1116 -8.89 32.82 -34.27
N GLY A 1117 -8.13 32.04 -33.52
CA GLY A 1117 -6.78 32.38 -33.05
C GLY A 1117 -5.68 31.81 -33.95
N LYS A 1118 -4.65 32.61 -34.21
CA LYS A 1118 -3.45 32.33 -35.02
C LYS A 1118 -2.64 31.11 -34.52
N LEU A 1119 -2.26 30.21 -35.43
CA LEU A 1119 -1.13 29.28 -35.25
C LEU A 1119 0.16 30.00 -35.70
N ILE A 1120 1.23 29.94 -34.90
CA ILE A 1120 2.56 30.43 -35.30
C ILE A 1120 3.22 29.28 -36.09
N ARG A 1121 3.60 29.54 -37.34
CA ARG A 1121 4.20 28.55 -38.26
C ARG A 1121 5.73 28.65 -38.21
N PHE A 1122 6.42 27.51 -38.19
CA PHE A 1122 7.89 27.46 -38.04
C PHE A 1122 8.63 26.88 -39.28
N THR A 1123 7.96 26.13 -40.18
CA THR A 1123 8.62 25.40 -41.28
C THR A 1123 7.69 25.13 -42.49
N ARG A 1124 8.26 24.79 -43.66
CA ARG A 1124 7.52 24.31 -44.86
C ARG A 1124 7.15 22.82 -44.72
N VAL A 1125 5.92 22.47 -45.11
CA VAL A 1125 5.42 21.09 -45.12
C VAL A 1125 6.10 20.29 -46.23
N GLN A 1126 6.63 19.10 -45.92
CA GLN A 1126 7.11 18.17 -46.94
C GLN A 1126 5.89 17.43 -47.53
N GLY A 1127 5.77 17.43 -48.86
CA GLY A 1127 4.69 16.72 -49.56
C GLY A 1127 4.69 15.21 -49.26
N PRO A 1128 3.60 14.50 -49.56
CA PRO A 1128 3.48 13.07 -49.28
C PRO A 1128 4.66 12.29 -49.89
N ALA A 1129 5.40 11.54 -49.06
CA ALA A 1129 6.43 10.62 -49.52
C ALA A 1129 5.75 9.49 -50.34
N ARG A 1130 6.27 9.23 -51.54
CA ARG A 1130 5.75 8.20 -52.45
C ARG A 1130 5.95 6.79 -51.90
#